data_AF-A0A9Q8UUX4-F1
#
_entry.id   AF-A0A9Q8UUX4-F1
#
_cell.length_a   1.000
_cell.length_b   1.000
_cell.length_c   1.000
_cell.angle_alpha   90.00
_cell.angle_beta   90.00
_cell.angle_gamma   90.00
#
_symmetry.space_group_name_H-M   'P 1'
#
loop_
_entity.id
_entity.type
_entity.pdbx_description
1 polymer ?
#
loop_
_entity_poly.entity_id
_entity_poly.type
_entity_poly.pdbx_seq_one_letter_code
_entity_poly.pdbx_strand_id
1 'polypeptide(L)'
;MSLLPPEAHNQLVQLLQGLQATDNPTRTKAEEQLNTAWVAQRPDVLLMGLAEQMEGATDEGGTTDSTQTRSFAAVIFRRIATRTTKDASSGENKEVFLQLNNESKTAIRSKLLQCYANESKKSVRHKIADAVAEIARQYTDETIYAPDGSRDTWPDLLNALYQASQSPDANLRESAFRIFETTPGIIEKQHEDIIVAVFQKGIKDEDVNVRIATMTAFSSFFQSLNKKAQPKYYILIPDILSTLVPLKDDHESDLLTKALMAVIELAEVASKAFKGVFGPLVQICIQMIQDKELDDQARQNALELMATFADYNPKMCKQDKNYINDMVTQCLALMTDVGIDDHDAEEWNSQEDVDFDESDSNHVAGEQTMDRLANKIGGKDLLPPTFTWLPRMLQSAAWRDKHAALMCISAISEGCADIMEGELQQVLQLLMPTLTDAHPRVRWAACNALGQMSTDFKGTMQTKYHQLVLPALIETLTAPEPRVQSHAAAALVNFCEEAEKEILEPYLDRLLTNLMQLLRSPKRFVQEQALSTIATVADSAESTFGKWYPELMPALFSVLQEPNEKEKRLLRAKAMECATLIALAVGKERMGQDALNLVQVLGSVQANIVDDDDPQESYLLHCWGRMCRVLGQDFVPYLPTVMPPLMKLAQAKADIQLLDDEENVAQIEQEEGWELVPLKGKYIGIKTSTLDDKFMAIELITVYASNLEAGFAPYVTEIMDKVAISGLAFFFHDPVRVASAKAVPQLLNSFKVAYGVNSEQYLNLWKITIEKILEVLETEPAIETLAEMYQCFYEAVEVSGKDSLSNDHMATFITSAESVLKDYQQRVNERAEEANEREDGEEPGEDYEFAVEDDQTLLSDMNKAFHTIFKHQQQSFLPHWERLLNYYDLFVHSQDATQRQWALCILDDVLEFCGPASWNYYSYIAQPLVDGMRDDQAANRQAACYGVGVAAHKGGEPWAEFVAGSLPILFDVTRRPNARSDDDAFATENACASIAKVLHFNHSKVQNASEVVAGWIDTLPATNDEEAAPYAYAFLAQLIDDQQPAVMSRAADCFKFIAQALEAETLQGQMAQRIVAAGRKLIATAGLNADQLLNGLPPETQQTVRTLFG
;
A
#
# COMPACT_ATOMS: atom_id res chain seq x y z
N MET A 1 -27.26 -40.00 32.98
CA MET A 1 -28.70 -40.14 32.65
C MET A 1 -29.05 -39.01 31.71
N SER A 2 -29.80 -39.30 30.64
CA SER A 2 -30.24 -38.26 29.69
C SER A 2 -31.17 -37.26 30.40
N LEU A 3 -30.96 -35.98 30.14
CA LEU A 3 -31.76 -34.83 30.55
C LEU A 3 -32.91 -34.57 29.57
N LEU A 4 -32.91 -35.23 28.40
CA LEU A 4 -33.95 -35.10 27.38
C LEU A 4 -34.92 -36.30 27.35
N PRO A 5 -36.17 -36.08 26.89
CA PRO A 5 -37.09 -37.18 26.62
C PRO A 5 -36.57 -38.10 25.50
N PRO A 6 -36.81 -39.42 25.57
CA PRO A 6 -36.39 -40.38 24.53
C PRO A 6 -36.89 -40.02 23.12
N GLU A 7 -38.06 -39.39 23.02
CA GLU A 7 -38.64 -38.95 21.75
C GLU A 7 -37.80 -37.84 21.08
N ALA A 8 -37.31 -36.87 21.86
CA ALA A 8 -36.44 -35.82 21.35
C ALA A 8 -35.09 -36.38 20.89
N HIS A 9 -34.56 -37.37 21.62
CA HIS A 9 -33.33 -38.05 21.27
C HIS A 9 -33.46 -38.80 19.93
N ASN A 10 -34.54 -39.57 19.73
CA ASN A 10 -34.80 -40.29 18.49
C ASN A 10 -34.99 -39.35 17.28
N GLN A 11 -35.71 -38.23 17.47
CA GLN A 11 -35.88 -37.24 16.41
C GLN A 11 -34.54 -36.59 16.02
N LEU A 12 -33.65 -36.35 16.99
CA LEU A 12 -32.33 -35.79 16.74
C LEU A 12 -31.39 -36.78 16.04
N VAL A 13 -31.44 -38.07 16.38
CA VAL A 13 -30.68 -39.12 15.65
C VAL A 13 -31.08 -39.13 14.17
N GLN A 14 -32.38 -39.13 13.88
CA GLN A 14 -32.89 -39.11 12.50
C GLN A 14 -32.46 -37.84 11.76
N LEU A 15 -32.45 -36.70 12.45
CA LEU A 15 -31.97 -35.44 11.89
C LEU A 15 -30.48 -35.53 11.51
N LEU A 16 -29.62 -36.02 12.43
CA LEU A 16 -28.19 -36.14 12.18
C LEU A 16 -27.86 -37.14 11.07
N GLN A 17 -28.62 -38.23 10.96
CA GLN A 17 -28.51 -39.17 9.84
C GLN A 17 -28.93 -38.52 8.51
N GLY A 18 -30.01 -37.74 8.51
CA GLY A 18 -30.47 -37.01 7.33
C GLY A 18 -29.47 -35.96 6.85
N LEU A 19 -28.80 -35.27 7.78
CA LEU A 19 -27.75 -34.29 7.45
C LEU A 19 -26.48 -34.93 6.88
N GLN A 20 -26.21 -36.19 7.21
CA GLN A 20 -25.08 -36.98 6.68
C GLN A 20 -25.46 -37.80 5.44
N ALA A 21 -26.68 -37.68 4.94
CA ALA A 21 -27.13 -38.41 3.77
C ALA A 21 -26.35 -37.96 2.51
N THR A 22 -25.94 -38.92 1.68
CA THR A 22 -25.27 -38.65 0.40
C THR A 22 -26.24 -38.09 -0.65
N ASP A 23 -27.55 -38.20 -0.43
CA ASP A 23 -28.56 -37.65 -1.35
C ASP A 23 -28.96 -36.21 -0.97
N ASN A 24 -28.78 -35.29 -1.93
CA ASN A 24 -29.10 -33.87 -1.73
C ASN A 24 -30.53 -33.61 -1.24
N PRO A 25 -31.60 -34.27 -1.75
CA PRO A 25 -32.97 -34.00 -1.29
C PRO A 25 -33.20 -34.30 0.19
N THR A 26 -32.68 -35.41 0.71
CA THR A 26 -32.79 -35.76 2.13
C THR A 26 -31.97 -34.81 3.00
N ARG A 27 -30.74 -34.47 2.56
CA ARG A 27 -29.88 -33.52 3.26
C ARG A 27 -30.51 -32.13 3.37
N THR A 28 -30.98 -31.56 2.26
CA THR A 28 -31.64 -30.24 2.24
C THR A 28 -32.89 -30.21 3.11
N LYS A 29 -33.68 -31.29 3.12
CA LYS A 29 -34.85 -31.38 4.01
C LYS A 29 -34.46 -31.43 5.49
N ALA A 30 -33.38 -32.15 5.82
CA ALA A 30 -32.85 -32.20 7.19
C ALA A 30 -32.27 -30.84 7.61
N GLU A 31 -31.60 -30.11 6.72
CA GLU A 31 -31.13 -28.74 6.96
C GLU A 31 -32.29 -27.77 7.22
N GLU A 32 -33.37 -27.85 6.43
CA GLU A 32 -34.57 -27.05 6.64
C GLU A 32 -35.21 -27.37 8.01
N GLN A 33 -35.30 -28.65 8.36
CA GLN A 33 -35.82 -29.10 9.65
C GLN A 33 -34.95 -28.63 10.83
N LEU A 34 -33.61 -28.70 10.70
CA LEU A 34 -32.67 -28.19 11.70
C LEU A 34 -32.91 -26.69 11.95
N ASN A 35 -33.00 -25.90 10.89
CA ASN A 35 -33.18 -24.45 10.98
C ASN A 35 -34.55 -24.05 11.57
N THR A 36 -35.62 -24.67 11.07
CA THR A 36 -37.00 -24.23 11.39
C THR A 36 -37.57 -24.84 12.66
N ALA A 37 -37.34 -26.14 12.91
CA ALA A 37 -37.99 -26.87 14.01
C ALA A 37 -37.11 -27.01 15.26
N TRP A 38 -35.79 -26.85 15.11
CA TRP A 38 -34.83 -26.99 16.21
C TRP A 38 -34.19 -25.65 16.58
N VAL A 39 -33.45 -25.01 15.68
CA VAL A 39 -32.75 -23.75 15.99
C VAL A 39 -33.73 -22.63 16.34
N ALA A 40 -34.76 -22.40 15.52
CA ALA A 40 -35.71 -21.31 15.73
C ALA A 40 -36.70 -21.55 16.88
N GLN A 41 -37.05 -22.80 17.19
CA GLN A 41 -38.13 -23.11 18.12
C GLN A 41 -37.66 -23.69 19.46
N ARG A 42 -36.59 -24.48 19.48
CA ARG A 42 -36.12 -25.23 20.66
C ARG A 42 -34.58 -25.34 20.71
N PRO A 43 -33.84 -24.21 20.68
CA PRO A 43 -32.38 -24.22 20.60
C PRO A 43 -31.70 -24.81 21.85
N ASP A 44 -32.31 -24.68 23.03
CA ASP A 44 -31.86 -25.31 24.28
C ASP A 44 -31.91 -26.85 24.21
N VAL A 45 -33.03 -27.40 23.71
CA VAL A 45 -33.21 -28.85 23.51
C VAL A 45 -32.25 -29.37 22.45
N LEU A 46 -32.05 -28.63 21.36
CA LEU A 46 -31.10 -29.01 20.31
C LEU A 46 -29.67 -29.11 20.85
N LEU A 47 -29.17 -28.06 21.50
CA LEU A 47 -27.79 -27.99 21.97
C LEU A 47 -27.52 -29.02 23.08
N MET A 48 -28.45 -29.21 24.03
CA MET A 48 -28.35 -30.29 25.02
C MET A 48 -28.37 -31.67 24.35
N GLY A 49 -29.23 -31.87 23.35
CA GLY A 49 -29.34 -33.14 22.65
C GLY A 49 -28.08 -33.49 21.86
N LEU A 50 -27.47 -32.51 21.20
CA LEU A 50 -26.19 -32.67 20.52
C LEU A 50 -25.09 -33.05 21.52
N ALA A 51 -25.03 -32.38 22.68
CA ALA A 51 -24.09 -32.73 23.75
C ALA A 51 -24.29 -34.16 24.27
N GLU A 52 -25.53 -34.64 24.37
CA GLU A 52 -25.81 -36.04 24.71
C GLU A 52 -25.40 -37.04 23.61
N GLN A 53 -25.55 -36.67 22.33
CA GLN A 53 -25.07 -37.49 21.21
C GLN A 53 -23.54 -37.60 21.20
N MET A 54 -22.82 -36.55 21.60
CA MET A 54 -21.36 -36.60 21.77
C MET A 54 -20.94 -37.68 22.79
N GLU A 55 -21.69 -37.86 23.87
CA GLU A 55 -21.37 -38.87 24.90
C GLU A 55 -21.81 -40.29 24.50
N GLY A 56 -23.00 -40.44 23.89
CA GLY A 56 -23.72 -41.72 23.89
C GLY A 56 -24.24 -42.23 22.55
N ALA A 57 -23.97 -41.56 21.41
CA ALA A 57 -24.45 -42.03 20.10
C ALA A 57 -23.95 -43.46 19.79
N THR A 58 -24.80 -44.31 19.22
CA THR A 58 -24.44 -45.64 18.71
C THR A 58 -25.09 -45.81 17.33
N ASP A 59 -24.33 -46.21 16.30
CA ASP A 59 -24.89 -46.39 14.94
C ASP A 59 -25.76 -47.65 14.83
N GLU A 60 -26.64 -47.70 13.83
CA GLU A 60 -27.47 -48.88 13.54
C GLU A 60 -26.58 -50.08 13.20
N GLY A 61 -26.46 -51.03 14.14
CA GLY A 61 -25.64 -52.23 14.00
C GLY A 61 -25.00 -52.73 15.29
N GLY A 62 -25.00 -51.91 16.36
CA GLY A 62 -24.50 -52.32 17.67
C GLY A 62 -22.97 -52.45 17.76
N THR A 63 -22.23 -51.93 16.79
CA THR A 63 -20.78 -51.74 16.90
C THR A 63 -20.48 -50.49 17.71
N THR A 64 -19.65 -50.63 18.74
CA THR A 64 -19.33 -49.62 19.77
C THR A 64 -18.44 -48.45 19.29
N ASP A 65 -18.33 -48.19 17.98
CA ASP A 65 -17.41 -47.18 17.44
C ASP A 65 -18.13 -46.23 16.46
N SER A 66 -19.04 -45.41 16.99
CA SER A 66 -19.80 -44.36 16.27
C SER A 66 -19.03 -43.02 16.20
N THR A 67 -17.72 -43.10 15.98
CA THR A 67 -16.81 -41.94 15.98
C THR A 67 -17.29 -40.82 15.04
N GLN A 68 -17.90 -41.17 13.90
CA GLN A 68 -18.41 -40.23 12.92
C GLN A 68 -19.61 -39.41 13.44
N THR A 69 -20.65 -40.07 13.96
CA THR A 69 -21.86 -39.41 14.48
C THR A 69 -21.53 -38.50 15.67
N ARG A 70 -20.61 -38.94 16.56
CA ARG A 70 -20.18 -38.17 17.72
C ARG A 70 -19.38 -36.92 17.32
N SER A 71 -18.45 -37.06 16.36
CA SER A 71 -17.70 -35.93 15.80
C SER A 71 -18.63 -34.94 15.09
N PHE A 72 -19.57 -35.44 14.29
CA PHE A 72 -20.54 -34.61 13.59
C PHE A 72 -21.45 -33.84 14.57
N ALA A 73 -21.90 -34.49 15.65
CA ALA A 73 -22.67 -33.80 16.69
C ALA A 73 -21.90 -32.66 17.36
N ALA A 74 -20.59 -32.84 17.62
CA ALA A 74 -19.72 -31.79 18.14
C ALA A 74 -19.56 -30.61 17.17
N VAL A 75 -19.35 -30.88 15.88
CA VAL A 75 -19.27 -29.86 14.83
C VAL A 75 -20.58 -29.08 14.70
N ILE A 76 -21.72 -29.77 14.62
CA ILE A 76 -23.04 -29.11 14.53
C ILE A 76 -23.33 -28.29 15.80
N PHE A 77 -22.98 -28.80 16.98
CA PHE A 77 -23.12 -28.04 18.22
C PHE A 77 -22.35 -26.72 18.13
N ARG A 78 -21.06 -26.77 17.77
CA ARG A 78 -20.20 -25.59 17.62
C ARG A 78 -20.84 -24.57 16.66
N ARG A 79 -21.21 -25.03 15.46
CA ARG A 79 -21.81 -24.17 14.41
C ARG A 79 -23.11 -23.51 14.84
N ILE A 80 -23.98 -24.25 15.54
CA ILE A 80 -25.27 -23.69 15.98
C ILE A 80 -25.09 -22.74 17.16
N ALA A 81 -24.22 -23.07 18.12
CA ALA A 81 -24.00 -22.25 19.31
C ALA A 81 -23.45 -20.86 18.98
N THR A 82 -22.64 -20.74 17.92
CA THR A 82 -22.02 -19.49 17.44
C THR A 82 -22.81 -18.76 16.37
N ARG A 83 -23.97 -19.30 16.00
CA ARG A 83 -24.80 -18.65 15.02
C ARG A 83 -25.36 -17.37 15.63
N THR A 84 -25.19 -16.24 14.95
CA THR A 84 -25.75 -14.97 15.39
C THR A 84 -27.19 -14.84 14.89
N THR A 85 -28.12 -14.56 15.79
CA THR A 85 -29.52 -14.26 15.48
C THR A 85 -29.98 -13.02 16.25
N LYS A 86 -31.05 -12.35 15.77
CA LYS A 86 -31.64 -11.23 16.50
C LYS A 86 -32.27 -11.73 17.80
N ASP A 87 -31.79 -11.21 18.92
CA ASP A 87 -32.40 -11.49 20.21
C ASP A 87 -33.80 -10.88 20.26
N ALA A 88 -34.78 -11.71 20.61
CA ALA A 88 -36.18 -11.29 20.67
C ALA A 88 -36.44 -10.24 21.77
N SER A 89 -35.55 -10.13 22.76
CA SER A 89 -35.71 -9.24 23.91
C SER A 89 -35.02 -7.88 23.74
N SER A 90 -33.78 -7.82 23.24
CA SER A 90 -33.04 -6.57 23.02
C SER A 90 -33.09 -6.05 21.58
N GLY A 91 -33.42 -6.90 20.60
CA GLY A 91 -33.35 -6.56 19.17
C GLY A 91 -31.93 -6.53 18.60
N GLU A 92 -30.91 -6.79 19.43
CA GLU A 92 -29.50 -6.86 19.03
C GLU A 92 -29.16 -8.25 18.48
N ASN A 93 -28.12 -8.31 17.65
CA ASN A 93 -27.57 -9.56 17.16
C ASN A 93 -26.74 -10.22 18.26
N LYS A 94 -27.14 -11.42 18.71
CA LYS A 94 -26.42 -12.22 19.72
C LYS A 94 -26.25 -13.66 19.26
N GLU A 95 -25.25 -14.35 19.78
CA GLU A 95 -25.06 -15.77 19.50
C GLU A 95 -26.16 -16.63 20.17
N VAL A 96 -26.60 -17.69 19.49
CA VAL A 96 -27.74 -18.53 19.91
C VAL A 96 -27.57 -19.08 21.33
N PHE A 97 -26.35 -19.46 21.72
CA PHE A 97 -26.12 -19.98 23.07
C PHE A 97 -26.36 -18.92 24.16
N LEU A 98 -25.95 -17.67 23.94
CA LEU A 98 -26.13 -16.58 24.91
C LEU A 98 -27.60 -16.20 25.12
N GLN A 99 -28.45 -16.43 24.11
CA GLN A 99 -29.90 -16.20 24.16
C GLN A 99 -30.65 -17.20 25.03
N LEU A 100 -30.02 -18.34 25.38
CA LEU A 100 -30.64 -19.34 26.24
C LEU A 100 -30.81 -18.83 27.67
N ASN A 101 -31.80 -19.39 28.37
CA ASN A 101 -31.96 -19.12 29.80
C ASN A 101 -30.77 -19.67 30.62
N ASN A 102 -30.52 -19.10 31.80
CA ASN A 102 -29.33 -19.43 32.60
C ASN A 102 -29.30 -20.89 33.09
N GLU A 103 -30.45 -21.52 33.31
CA GLU A 103 -30.53 -22.93 33.72
C GLU A 103 -30.06 -23.85 32.58
N SER A 104 -30.56 -23.63 31.36
CA SER A 104 -30.14 -24.34 30.16
C SER A 104 -28.66 -24.11 29.85
N LYS A 105 -28.16 -22.86 29.96
CA LYS A 105 -26.73 -22.56 29.76
C LYS A 105 -25.84 -23.33 30.73
N THR A 106 -26.21 -23.36 32.02
CA THR A 106 -25.45 -24.06 33.07
C THR A 106 -25.46 -25.58 32.85
N ALA A 107 -26.62 -26.14 32.49
CA ALA A 107 -26.76 -27.56 32.23
C ALA A 107 -25.95 -28.00 31.00
N ILE A 108 -26.01 -27.24 29.90
CA ILE A 108 -25.25 -27.53 28.67
C ILE A 108 -23.74 -27.40 28.92
N ARG A 109 -23.28 -26.33 29.59
CA ARG A 109 -21.87 -26.16 30.00
C ARG A 109 -21.37 -27.37 30.79
N SER A 110 -22.13 -27.78 31.82
CA SER A 110 -21.79 -28.95 32.64
C SER A 110 -21.72 -30.24 31.81
N LYS A 111 -22.65 -30.40 30.87
CA LYS A 111 -22.71 -31.58 30.01
C LYS A 111 -21.53 -31.64 29.05
N LEU A 112 -21.16 -30.52 28.41
CA LEU A 112 -20.01 -30.45 27.52
C LEU A 112 -18.71 -30.83 28.23
N LEU A 113 -18.48 -30.31 29.45
CA LEU A 113 -17.31 -30.68 30.25
C LEU A 113 -17.29 -32.16 30.60
N GLN A 114 -18.45 -32.75 30.89
CA GLN A 114 -18.56 -34.20 31.10
C GLN A 114 -18.20 -34.98 29.83
N CYS A 115 -18.72 -34.58 28.66
CA CYS A 115 -18.40 -35.21 27.38
C CYS A 115 -16.90 -35.13 27.07
N TYR A 116 -16.30 -33.95 27.28
CA TYR A 116 -14.88 -33.70 27.10
C TYR A 116 -14.01 -34.60 28.00
N ALA A 117 -14.33 -34.67 29.30
CA ALA A 117 -13.56 -35.43 30.28
C ALA A 117 -13.65 -36.96 30.07
N ASN A 118 -14.80 -37.46 29.59
CA ASN A 118 -15.05 -38.90 29.44
C ASN A 118 -14.71 -39.46 28.05
N GLU A 119 -14.51 -38.61 27.04
CA GLU A 119 -14.13 -39.06 25.70
C GLU A 119 -12.81 -39.83 25.74
N SER A 120 -12.63 -40.84 24.90
CA SER A 120 -11.39 -41.62 24.78
C SER A 120 -10.76 -41.55 23.39
N LYS A 121 -11.52 -41.17 22.36
CA LYS A 121 -11.05 -41.05 20.97
C LYS A 121 -10.51 -39.63 20.72
N LYS A 122 -9.25 -39.52 20.31
CA LYS A 122 -8.56 -38.24 20.05
C LYS A 122 -9.36 -37.32 19.10
N SER A 123 -9.78 -37.84 17.95
CA SER A 123 -10.50 -37.05 16.93
C SER A 123 -11.82 -36.46 17.44
N VAL A 124 -12.61 -37.25 18.17
CA VAL A 124 -13.87 -36.77 18.77
C VAL A 124 -13.58 -35.77 19.88
N ARG A 125 -12.57 -36.02 20.71
CA ARG A 125 -12.18 -35.13 21.81
C ARG A 125 -11.78 -33.77 21.30
N HIS A 126 -11.04 -33.69 20.19
CA HIS A 126 -10.68 -32.44 19.52
C HIS A 126 -11.92 -31.65 19.11
N LYS A 127 -12.90 -32.27 18.44
CA LYS A 127 -14.13 -31.57 18.04
C LYS A 127 -14.98 -31.12 19.24
N ILE A 128 -15.00 -31.89 20.34
CA ILE A 128 -15.63 -31.47 21.59
C ILE A 128 -14.86 -30.30 22.22
N ALA A 129 -13.53 -30.34 22.20
CA ALA A 129 -12.67 -29.27 22.70
C ALA A 129 -12.91 -27.97 21.93
N ASP A 130 -13.00 -28.01 20.60
CA ASP A 130 -13.35 -26.86 19.76
C ASP A 130 -14.73 -26.28 20.16
N ALA A 131 -15.72 -27.15 20.42
CA ALA A 131 -17.03 -26.71 20.89
C ALA A 131 -16.99 -26.07 22.29
N VAL A 132 -16.15 -26.59 23.20
CA VAL A 132 -15.96 -26.03 24.54
C VAL A 132 -15.27 -24.67 24.47
N ALA A 133 -14.19 -24.57 23.71
CA ALA A 133 -13.44 -23.32 23.51
C ALA A 133 -14.36 -22.24 22.95
N GLU A 134 -15.15 -22.57 21.95
CA GLU A 134 -16.00 -21.60 21.29
C GLU A 134 -17.13 -21.09 22.20
N ILE A 135 -17.69 -21.92 23.08
CA ILE A 135 -18.61 -21.43 24.13
C ILE A 135 -17.87 -20.53 25.12
N ALA A 136 -16.63 -20.86 25.49
CA ALA A 136 -15.84 -20.03 26.39
C ALA A 136 -15.58 -18.64 25.81
N ARG A 137 -15.29 -18.56 24.50
CA ARG A 137 -15.04 -17.32 23.76
C ARG A 137 -16.18 -16.32 23.91
N GLN A 138 -17.42 -16.80 23.85
CA GLN A 138 -18.61 -15.94 23.97
C GLN A 138 -18.68 -15.21 25.31
N TYR A 139 -18.10 -15.77 26.38
CA TYR A 139 -18.06 -15.16 27.72
C TYR A 139 -16.83 -14.27 27.94
N THR A 140 -15.78 -14.46 27.15
CA THR A 140 -14.58 -13.62 27.22
C THR A 140 -14.75 -12.35 26.40
N ASP A 141 -15.33 -12.47 25.20
CA ASP A 141 -15.49 -11.37 24.24
C ASP A 141 -16.62 -10.40 24.62
N GLU A 142 -17.70 -10.92 25.21
CA GLU A 142 -18.83 -10.11 25.68
C GLU A 142 -18.87 -10.05 27.21
N THR A 143 -19.21 -8.88 27.76
CA THR A 143 -19.49 -8.76 29.20
C THR A 143 -20.89 -9.29 29.49
N ILE A 144 -20.98 -10.57 29.85
CA ILE A 144 -22.23 -11.22 30.23
C ILE A 144 -22.51 -11.02 31.71
N TYR A 145 -23.73 -10.64 32.06
CA TYR A 145 -24.15 -10.43 33.45
C TYR A 145 -24.97 -11.61 33.97
N ALA A 146 -24.63 -12.08 35.18
CA ALA A 146 -25.42 -13.01 35.96
C ALA A 146 -26.69 -12.35 36.51
N PRO A 147 -27.69 -13.12 37.00
CA PRO A 147 -28.94 -12.56 37.56
C PRO A 147 -28.76 -11.57 38.71
N ASP A 148 -27.62 -11.62 39.40
CA ASP A 148 -27.27 -10.74 40.51
C ASP A 148 -26.52 -9.46 40.08
N GLY A 149 -26.29 -9.28 38.78
CA GLY A 149 -25.58 -8.13 38.20
C GLY A 149 -24.05 -8.27 38.21
N SER A 150 -23.50 -9.39 38.68
CA SER A 150 -22.07 -9.70 38.54
C SER A 150 -21.74 -10.21 37.13
N ARG A 151 -20.45 -10.25 36.74
CA ARG A 151 -20.02 -10.84 35.47
C ARG A 151 -20.19 -12.37 35.53
N ASP A 152 -21.00 -12.94 34.64
CA ASP A 152 -21.11 -14.40 34.44
C ASP A 152 -19.81 -14.88 33.79
N THR A 153 -19.04 -15.67 34.52
CA THR A 153 -17.82 -16.32 34.06
C THR A 153 -18.05 -17.83 34.03
N TRP A 154 -17.17 -18.59 33.36
CA TRP A 154 -17.23 -20.05 33.36
C TRP A 154 -16.12 -20.68 34.23
N PRO A 155 -16.17 -20.56 35.57
CA PRO A 155 -15.09 -21.00 36.46
C PRO A 155 -14.87 -22.52 36.43
N ASP A 156 -15.92 -23.30 36.16
CA ASP A 156 -15.82 -24.76 36.06
C ASP A 156 -14.92 -25.20 34.90
N LEU A 157 -14.86 -24.42 33.81
CA LEU A 157 -13.99 -24.72 32.68
C LEU A 157 -12.51 -24.58 33.07
N LEU A 158 -12.11 -23.47 33.70
CA LEU A 158 -10.73 -23.30 34.17
C LEU A 158 -10.29 -24.42 35.12
N ASN A 159 -11.17 -24.81 36.04
CA ASN A 159 -10.90 -25.95 36.93
C ASN A 159 -10.76 -27.26 36.15
N ALA A 160 -11.62 -27.51 35.17
CA ALA A 160 -11.56 -28.70 34.32
C ALA A 160 -10.27 -28.74 33.49
N LEU A 161 -9.86 -27.63 32.87
CA LEU A 161 -8.62 -27.51 32.10
C LEU A 161 -7.38 -27.68 32.98
N TYR A 162 -7.37 -27.12 34.18
CA TYR A 162 -6.28 -27.31 35.13
C TYR A 162 -6.11 -28.78 35.52
N GLN A 163 -7.21 -29.52 35.74
CA GLN A 163 -7.15 -30.96 36.00
C GLN A 163 -6.74 -31.75 34.76
N ALA A 164 -7.29 -31.40 33.59
CA ALA A 164 -6.99 -32.03 32.31
C ALA A 164 -5.50 -31.91 31.94
N SER A 165 -4.90 -30.73 32.11
CA SER A 165 -3.46 -30.47 31.90
C SER A 165 -2.54 -31.31 32.79
N GLN A 166 -3.07 -31.89 33.87
CA GLN A 166 -2.33 -32.74 34.80
C GLN A 166 -2.73 -34.22 34.74
N SER A 167 -3.62 -34.58 33.81
CA SER A 167 -4.09 -35.95 33.61
C SER A 167 -2.95 -36.89 33.25
N PRO A 168 -2.99 -38.17 33.67
CA PRO A 168 -2.08 -39.19 33.13
C PRO A 168 -2.31 -39.47 31.63
N ASP A 169 -3.47 -39.15 31.07
CA ASP A 169 -3.76 -39.31 29.63
C ASP A 169 -3.19 -38.14 28.81
N ALA A 170 -2.19 -38.43 27.96
CA ALA A 170 -1.54 -37.44 27.09
C ALA A 170 -2.53 -36.77 26.13
N ASN A 171 -3.50 -37.51 25.59
CA ASN A 171 -4.51 -36.94 24.70
C ASN A 171 -5.42 -35.95 25.45
N LEU A 172 -5.59 -36.10 26.77
CA LEU A 172 -6.42 -35.18 27.55
C LEU A 172 -5.63 -33.91 27.87
N ARG A 173 -4.33 -34.06 28.19
CA ARG A 173 -3.41 -32.92 28.36
C ARG A 173 -3.30 -32.08 27.09
N GLU A 174 -3.04 -32.71 25.94
CA GLU A 174 -2.92 -32.01 24.65
C GLU A 174 -4.21 -31.25 24.30
N SER A 175 -5.38 -31.89 24.43
CA SER A 175 -6.65 -31.23 24.15
C SER A 175 -6.99 -30.07 25.10
N ALA A 176 -6.41 -30.03 26.31
CA ALA A 176 -6.59 -28.91 27.23
C ALA A 176 -5.85 -27.67 26.72
N PHE A 177 -4.64 -27.84 26.18
CA PHE A 177 -3.88 -26.76 25.56
C PHE A 177 -4.53 -26.27 24.27
N ARG A 178 -5.13 -27.16 23.47
CA ARG A 178 -5.96 -26.74 22.32
C ARG A 178 -7.07 -25.76 22.71
N ILE A 179 -7.73 -25.96 23.86
CA ILE A 179 -8.76 -25.02 24.35
C ILE A 179 -8.14 -23.69 24.78
N PHE A 180 -6.98 -23.71 25.44
CA PHE A 180 -6.25 -22.49 25.80
C PHE A 180 -5.80 -21.68 24.59
N GLU A 181 -5.37 -22.36 23.52
CA GLU A 181 -4.97 -21.75 22.24
C GLU A 181 -6.13 -20.97 21.61
N THR A 182 -7.30 -21.60 21.46
CA THR A 182 -8.47 -20.95 20.86
C THR A 182 -9.08 -19.86 21.74
N THR A 183 -8.93 -19.95 23.06
CA THR A 183 -9.56 -19.01 24.01
C THR A 183 -8.64 -18.58 25.16
N PRO A 184 -7.57 -17.82 24.86
CA PRO A 184 -6.61 -17.40 25.88
C PRO A 184 -7.22 -16.44 26.91
N GLY A 185 -8.23 -15.66 26.52
CA GLY A 185 -8.91 -14.68 27.37
C GLY A 185 -9.63 -15.27 28.59
N ILE A 186 -9.75 -16.59 28.69
CA ILE A 186 -10.29 -17.26 29.89
C ILE A 186 -9.34 -17.14 31.09
N ILE A 187 -8.05 -16.90 30.85
CA ILE A 187 -7.02 -16.77 31.90
C ILE A 187 -7.09 -15.36 32.49
N GLU A 188 -7.84 -15.19 33.58
CA GLU A 188 -7.91 -13.91 34.29
C GLU A 188 -6.63 -13.60 35.10
N LYS A 189 -6.39 -12.30 35.36
CA LYS A 189 -5.22 -11.79 36.09
C LYS A 189 -4.93 -12.48 37.43
N GLN A 190 -5.97 -12.95 38.13
CA GLN A 190 -5.84 -13.65 39.41
C GLN A 190 -5.28 -15.07 39.28
N HIS A 191 -5.17 -15.61 38.07
CA HIS A 191 -4.67 -16.94 37.76
C HIS A 191 -3.25 -16.95 37.16
N GLU A 192 -2.61 -15.78 37.01
CA GLU A 192 -1.27 -15.61 36.41
C GLU A 192 -0.20 -16.52 37.04
N ASP A 193 -0.15 -16.66 38.36
CA ASP A 193 0.89 -17.48 39.01
C ASP A 193 0.71 -18.99 38.78
N ILE A 194 -0.54 -19.44 38.63
CA ILE A 194 -0.88 -20.85 38.37
C ILE A 194 -0.60 -21.20 36.92
N ILE A 195 -0.91 -20.28 36.00
CA ILE A 195 -0.78 -20.57 34.56
C ILE A 195 0.67 -20.72 34.13
N VAL A 196 1.61 -19.97 34.73
CA VAL A 196 3.05 -20.17 34.49
C VAL A 196 3.47 -21.59 34.82
N ALA A 197 3.01 -22.16 35.93
CA ALA A 197 3.32 -23.53 36.31
C ALA A 197 2.68 -24.57 35.37
N VAL A 198 1.47 -24.29 34.86
CA VAL A 198 0.77 -25.15 33.88
C VAL A 198 1.55 -25.19 32.56
N PHE A 199 1.89 -24.04 31.99
CA PHE A 199 2.69 -23.96 30.76
C PHE A 199 4.07 -24.58 30.96
N GLN A 200 4.75 -24.28 32.07
CA GLN A 200 6.07 -24.86 32.35
C GLN A 200 6.04 -26.39 32.40
N LYS A 201 4.99 -26.98 32.97
CA LYS A 201 4.81 -28.43 33.01
C LYS A 201 4.48 -29.00 31.62
N GLY A 202 3.62 -28.34 30.84
CA GLY A 202 3.25 -28.78 29.50
C GLY A 202 4.41 -28.72 28.50
N ILE A 203 5.24 -27.69 28.56
CA ILE A 203 6.46 -27.56 27.72
C ILE A 203 7.47 -28.68 28.05
N LYS A 204 7.48 -29.18 29.28
CA LYS A 204 8.35 -30.27 29.76
C LYS A 204 7.66 -31.63 29.79
N ASP A 205 6.53 -31.77 29.09
CA ASP A 205 5.79 -33.03 29.07
C ASP A 205 6.59 -34.15 28.40
N GLU A 206 6.34 -35.40 28.82
CA GLU A 206 6.98 -36.57 28.22
C GLU A 206 6.50 -36.78 26.77
N ASP A 207 5.24 -36.44 26.48
CA ASP A 207 4.64 -36.56 25.14
C ASP A 207 4.92 -35.33 24.27
N VAL A 208 5.46 -35.55 23.08
CA VAL A 208 5.85 -34.48 22.14
C VAL A 208 4.66 -33.66 21.63
N ASN A 209 3.49 -34.29 21.44
CA ASN A 209 2.30 -33.59 20.96
C ASN A 209 1.76 -32.65 22.03
N VAL A 210 1.87 -33.03 23.31
CA VAL A 210 1.52 -32.15 24.43
C VAL A 210 2.47 -30.96 24.48
N ARG A 211 3.78 -31.16 24.28
CA ARG A 211 4.75 -30.05 24.21
C ARG A 211 4.39 -29.06 23.11
N ILE A 212 4.13 -29.54 21.89
CA ILE A 212 3.80 -28.69 20.73
C ILE A 212 2.47 -27.94 20.96
N ALA A 213 1.42 -28.64 21.41
CA ALA A 213 0.14 -27.99 21.73
C ALA A 213 0.29 -26.95 22.86
N THR A 214 1.21 -27.16 23.80
CA THR A 214 1.52 -26.17 24.83
C THR A 214 2.23 -24.94 24.24
N MET A 215 3.10 -25.13 23.24
CA MET A 215 3.80 -24.04 22.57
C MET A 215 2.84 -23.15 21.79
N THR A 216 1.93 -23.73 20.99
CA THR A 216 0.90 -22.98 20.25
C THR A 216 -0.02 -22.24 21.21
N ALA A 217 -0.52 -22.92 22.25
CA ALA A 217 -1.36 -22.29 23.26
C ALA A 217 -0.64 -21.15 24.02
N PHE A 218 0.65 -21.29 24.27
CA PHE A 218 1.44 -20.23 24.89
C PHE A 218 1.61 -19.04 23.94
N SER A 219 1.86 -19.28 22.65
CA SER A 219 1.92 -18.24 21.62
C SER A 219 0.63 -17.41 21.62
N SER A 220 -0.54 -18.03 21.42
CA SER A 220 -1.83 -17.34 21.41
C SER A 220 -2.16 -16.63 22.73
N PHE A 221 -1.83 -17.25 23.88
CA PHE A 221 -1.98 -16.61 25.18
C PHE A 221 -1.10 -15.37 25.30
N PHE A 222 0.15 -15.47 24.91
CA PHE A 222 1.11 -14.40 25.03
C PHE A 222 0.74 -13.19 24.16
N GLN A 223 0.19 -13.43 22.96
CA GLN A 223 -0.36 -12.39 22.08
C GLN A 223 -1.53 -11.63 22.70
N SER A 224 -2.35 -12.31 23.53
CA SER A 224 -3.48 -11.68 24.23
C SER A 224 -3.06 -10.78 25.41
N LEU A 225 -1.80 -10.81 25.83
CA LEU A 225 -1.30 -10.04 26.97
C LEU A 225 -0.94 -8.60 26.61
N ASN A 226 -1.26 -7.67 27.50
CA ASN A 226 -0.72 -6.31 27.45
C ASN A 226 0.82 -6.33 27.52
N LYS A 227 1.49 -5.46 26.74
CA LYS A 227 2.97 -5.32 26.69
C LYS A 227 3.62 -5.25 28.10
N LYS A 228 2.97 -4.59 29.07
CA LYS A 228 3.45 -4.47 30.47
C LYS A 228 3.43 -5.78 31.28
N ALA A 229 2.64 -6.77 30.89
CA ALA A 229 2.52 -8.08 31.56
C ALA A 229 3.47 -9.14 30.98
N GLN A 230 3.85 -9.00 29.71
CA GLN A 230 4.68 -9.95 28.97
C GLN A 230 6.01 -10.34 29.64
N PRO A 231 6.80 -9.41 30.25
CA PRO A 231 8.11 -9.75 30.80
C PRO A 231 8.10 -10.85 31.88
N LYS A 232 6.97 -11.06 32.57
CA LYS A 232 6.82 -12.13 33.56
C LYS A 232 6.93 -13.53 32.96
N TYR A 233 6.59 -13.68 31.68
CA TYR A 233 6.51 -14.95 30.99
C TYR A 233 7.79 -15.30 30.22
N TYR A 234 8.76 -14.38 30.13
CA TYR A 234 10.03 -14.60 29.41
C TYR A 234 10.84 -15.77 29.99
N ILE A 235 10.61 -16.13 31.26
CA ILE A 235 11.24 -17.28 31.91
C ILE A 235 10.89 -18.62 31.23
N LEU A 236 9.80 -18.69 30.46
CA LEU A 236 9.36 -19.90 29.76
C LEU A 236 10.03 -20.08 28.39
N ILE A 237 10.59 -19.02 27.79
CA ILE A 237 11.20 -19.07 26.45
C ILE A 237 12.31 -20.14 26.34
N PRO A 238 13.27 -20.25 27.28
CA PRO A 238 14.30 -21.28 27.19
C PRO A 238 13.74 -22.70 27.23
N ASP A 239 12.67 -22.91 28.01
CA ASP A 239 12.00 -24.20 28.10
C ASP A 239 11.32 -24.54 26.76
N ILE A 240 10.68 -23.56 26.09
CA ILE A 240 10.05 -23.72 24.78
C ILE A 240 11.07 -24.19 23.74
N LEU A 241 12.21 -23.49 23.65
CA LEU A 241 13.26 -23.79 22.68
C LEU A 241 13.91 -25.16 22.90
N SER A 242 13.86 -25.70 24.12
CA SER A 242 14.42 -27.02 24.43
C SER A 242 13.71 -28.17 23.69
N THR A 243 12.49 -27.93 23.18
CA THR A 243 11.73 -28.89 22.38
C THR A 243 12.29 -29.08 20.96
N LEU A 244 13.00 -28.08 20.42
CA LEU A 244 13.44 -28.09 19.03
C LEU A 244 14.58 -29.08 18.75
N VAL A 245 15.53 -29.22 19.69
CA VAL A 245 16.73 -30.06 19.49
C VAL A 245 16.39 -31.54 19.36
N PRO A 246 15.56 -32.15 20.23
CA PRO A 246 15.16 -33.56 20.07
C PRO A 246 14.41 -33.81 18.75
N LEU A 247 13.53 -32.90 18.34
CA LEU A 247 12.78 -33.03 17.08
C LEU A 247 13.70 -33.04 15.86
N LYS A 248 14.69 -32.17 15.86
CA LYS A 248 15.74 -32.14 14.85
C LYS A 248 16.55 -33.45 14.86
N ASP A 249 17.07 -33.86 16.02
CA ASP A 249 17.99 -35.00 16.11
C ASP A 249 17.30 -36.35 15.83
N ASP A 250 15.98 -36.44 16.08
CA ASP A 250 15.15 -37.60 15.73
C ASP A 250 14.62 -37.54 14.26
N HIS A 251 14.93 -36.47 13.51
CA HIS A 251 14.47 -36.22 12.13
C HIS A 251 12.93 -36.22 11.97
N GLU A 252 12.21 -35.70 12.96
CA GLU A 252 10.74 -35.59 12.94
C GLU A 252 10.30 -34.27 12.27
N SER A 253 10.50 -34.14 10.95
CA SER A 253 10.27 -32.91 10.18
C SER A 253 8.88 -32.29 10.41
N ASP A 254 7.81 -33.08 10.32
CA ASP A 254 6.43 -32.59 10.48
C ASP A 254 6.18 -31.92 11.84
N LEU A 255 6.75 -32.49 12.91
CA LEU A 255 6.61 -31.99 14.26
C LEU A 255 7.53 -30.78 14.48
N LEU A 256 8.73 -30.79 13.88
CA LEU A 256 9.67 -29.66 13.92
C LEU A 256 9.08 -28.43 13.23
N THR A 257 8.46 -28.59 12.05
CA THR A 257 7.75 -27.53 11.31
C THR A 257 6.72 -26.84 12.19
N LYS A 258 5.84 -27.60 12.86
CA LYS A 258 4.82 -27.06 13.78
C LYS A 258 5.42 -26.35 14.98
N ALA A 259 6.50 -26.90 15.54
CA ALA A 259 7.18 -26.29 16.67
C ALA A 259 7.85 -24.96 16.28
N LEU A 260 8.44 -24.88 15.07
CA LEU A 260 9.04 -23.65 14.55
C LEU A 260 7.99 -22.57 14.30
N MET A 261 6.83 -22.89 13.71
CA MET A 261 5.73 -21.94 13.50
C MET A 261 5.29 -21.27 14.81
N ALA A 262 5.09 -22.06 15.88
CA ALA A 262 4.74 -21.50 17.19
C ALA A 262 5.83 -20.55 17.77
N VAL A 263 7.10 -20.75 17.41
CA VAL A 263 8.19 -19.87 17.83
C VAL A 263 8.27 -18.63 16.93
N ILE A 264 7.95 -18.74 15.64
CA ILE A 264 7.85 -17.62 14.70
C ILE A 264 6.80 -16.63 15.17
N GLU A 265 5.56 -17.09 15.39
CA GLU A 265 4.45 -16.27 15.91
C GLU A 265 4.80 -15.55 17.23
N LEU A 266 5.61 -16.20 18.08
CA LEU A 266 6.06 -15.62 19.34
C LEU A 266 7.17 -14.59 19.14
N ALA A 267 8.05 -14.80 18.16
CA ALA A 267 9.13 -13.87 17.80
C ALA A 267 8.58 -12.58 17.18
N GLU A 268 7.52 -12.67 16.37
CA GLU A 268 6.79 -11.53 15.81
C GLU A 268 6.28 -10.58 16.91
N VAL A 269 5.71 -11.16 17.98
CA VAL A 269 5.08 -10.37 19.05
C VAL A 269 6.06 -9.95 20.15
N ALA A 270 7.06 -10.76 20.47
CA ALA A 270 8.04 -10.44 21.51
C ALA A 270 9.45 -10.95 21.24
N SER A 271 10.02 -10.52 20.12
CA SER A 271 11.43 -10.71 19.79
C SER A 271 12.40 -10.42 20.96
N LYS A 272 12.11 -9.38 21.77
CA LYS A 272 12.90 -8.99 22.96
C LYS A 272 12.99 -10.10 24.03
N ALA A 273 12.01 -11.00 24.10
CA ALA A 273 12.00 -12.13 25.04
C ALA A 273 13.15 -13.11 24.81
N PHE A 274 13.67 -13.16 23.58
CA PHE A 274 14.70 -14.10 23.16
C PHE A 274 16.13 -13.60 23.43
N LYS A 275 16.32 -12.35 23.87
CA LYS A 275 17.64 -11.72 24.06
C LYS A 275 18.64 -12.57 24.85
N GLY A 276 18.18 -13.30 25.87
CA GLY A 276 19.03 -14.18 26.70
C GLY A 276 19.43 -15.51 26.05
N VAL A 277 18.73 -15.92 24.99
CA VAL A 277 18.86 -17.23 24.31
C VAL A 277 19.09 -17.11 22.80
N PHE A 278 19.18 -15.90 22.27
CA PHE A 278 19.24 -15.63 20.84
C PHE A 278 20.45 -16.30 20.16
N GLY A 279 21.66 -16.09 20.66
CA GLY A 279 22.87 -16.72 20.08
C GLY A 279 22.78 -18.25 19.98
N PRO A 280 22.42 -18.99 21.06
CA PRO A 280 22.14 -20.42 20.98
C PRO A 280 21.04 -20.80 19.98
N LEU A 281 19.96 -20.02 19.90
CA LEU A 281 18.87 -20.24 18.95
C LEU A 281 19.37 -20.11 17.51
N VAL A 282 20.13 -19.06 17.19
CA VAL A 282 20.78 -18.88 15.88
C VAL A 282 21.57 -20.13 15.52
N GLN A 283 22.45 -20.61 16.41
CA GLN A 283 23.26 -21.79 16.12
C GLN A 283 22.44 -23.06 15.84
N ILE A 284 21.31 -23.25 16.54
CA ILE A 284 20.42 -24.39 16.32
C ILE A 284 19.71 -24.27 14.98
N CYS A 285 19.16 -23.10 14.65
CA CYS A 285 18.48 -22.86 13.37
C CYS A 285 19.43 -23.02 12.18
N ILE A 286 20.67 -22.52 12.30
CA ILE A 286 21.71 -22.72 11.27
C ILE A 286 22.00 -24.22 11.05
N GLN A 287 22.06 -25.01 12.13
CA GLN A 287 22.23 -26.47 11.99
C GLN A 287 21.03 -27.14 11.32
N MET A 288 19.80 -26.68 11.58
CA MET A 288 18.59 -27.19 10.91
C MET A 288 18.64 -26.89 9.41
N ILE A 289 18.99 -25.66 9.01
CA ILE A 289 19.06 -25.26 7.60
C ILE A 289 20.09 -26.10 6.82
N GLN A 290 21.22 -26.44 7.47
CA GLN A 290 22.31 -27.24 6.89
C GLN A 290 22.01 -28.75 6.78
N ASP A 291 21.04 -29.26 7.55
CA ASP A 291 20.76 -30.68 7.64
C ASP A 291 19.90 -31.15 6.47
N LYS A 292 20.56 -31.75 5.46
CA LYS A 292 19.89 -32.27 4.26
C LYS A 292 19.08 -33.56 4.49
N GLU A 293 19.09 -34.11 5.71
CA GLU A 293 18.20 -35.21 6.10
C GLU A 293 16.84 -34.71 6.61
N LEU A 294 16.69 -33.41 6.89
CA LEU A 294 15.40 -32.79 7.15
C LEU A 294 14.69 -32.43 5.85
N ASP A 295 13.36 -32.47 5.87
CA ASP A 295 12.55 -32.02 4.74
C ASP A 295 12.69 -30.51 4.53
N ASP A 296 12.50 -30.06 3.29
CA ASP A 296 12.71 -28.67 2.89
C ASP A 296 11.87 -27.69 3.71
N GLN A 297 10.60 -28.01 4.01
CA GLN A 297 9.73 -27.17 4.84
C GLN A 297 10.33 -26.91 6.24
N ALA A 298 10.94 -27.92 6.87
CA ALA A 298 11.51 -27.75 8.21
C ALA A 298 12.76 -26.85 8.15
N ARG A 299 13.56 -26.98 7.09
CA ARG A 299 14.74 -26.13 6.83
C ARG A 299 14.33 -24.69 6.54
N GLN A 300 13.28 -24.51 5.74
CA GLN A 300 12.69 -23.21 5.41
C GLN A 300 12.07 -22.53 6.63
N ASN A 301 11.32 -23.24 7.47
CA ASN A 301 10.78 -22.65 8.71
C ASN A 301 11.90 -22.24 9.70
N ALA A 302 13.03 -22.93 9.70
CA ALA A 302 14.18 -22.53 10.50
C ALA A 302 14.86 -21.26 9.95
N LEU A 303 14.88 -21.09 8.62
CA LEU A 303 15.30 -19.88 7.93
C LEU A 303 14.33 -18.72 8.22
N GLU A 304 13.02 -18.97 8.10
CA GLU A 304 11.95 -18.01 8.35
C GLU A 304 12.05 -17.44 9.76
N LEU A 305 12.20 -18.30 10.78
CA LEU A 305 12.37 -17.83 12.17
C LEU A 305 13.54 -16.86 12.31
N MET A 306 14.64 -17.07 11.60
CA MET A 306 15.76 -16.14 11.61
C MET A 306 15.43 -14.85 10.87
N ALA A 307 14.74 -14.92 9.73
CA ALA A 307 14.27 -13.75 8.98
C ALA A 307 13.30 -12.90 9.82
N THR A 308 12.35 -13.52 10.54
CA THR A 308 11.43 -12.85 11.46
C THR A 308 12.20 -12.00 12.49
N PHE A 309 13.31 -12.47 13.05
CA PHE A 309 14.09 -11.64 13.97
C PHE A 309 14.73 -10.43 13.29
N ALA A 310 15.10 -10.51 12.01
CA ALA A 310 15.56 -9.34 11.26
C ALA A 310 14.44 -8.32 11.07
N ASP A 311 13.22 -8.76 10.76
CA ASP A 311 12.07 -7.88 10.58
C ASP A 311 11.67 -7.16 11.87
N TYR A 312 11.57 -7.90 12.98
CA TYR A 312 11.04 -7.37 14.24
C TYR A 312 12.10 -6.89 15.24
N ASN A 313 13.38 -7.24 15.05
CA ASN A 313 14.47 -6.83 15.94
C ASN A 313 15.85 -6.82 15.26
N PRO A 314 16.04 -6.02 14.20
CA PRO A 314 17.29 -5.98 13.45
C PRO A 314 18.50 -5.60 14.35
N LYS A 315 18.26 -4.80 15.40
CA LYS A 315 19.28 -4.44 16.40
C LYS A 315 19.82 -5.66 17.16
N MET A 316 18.96 -6.60 17.56
CA MET A 316 19.39 -7.84 18.22
C MET A 316 20.22 -8.70 17.26
N CYS A 317 19.80 -8.80 15.99
CA CYS A 317 20.53 -9.47 14.93
C CYS A 317 21.93 -8.87 14.72
N LYS A 318 22.05 -7.53 14.64
CA LYS A 318 23.33 -6.81 14.51
C LYS A 318 24.26 -6.96 15.72
N GLN A 319 23.70 -7.19 16.91
CA GLN A 319 24.48 -7.38 18.15
C GLN A 319 25.07 -8.78 18.27
N ASP A 320 24.43 -9.79 17.68
CA ASP A 320 25.01 -11.12 17.58
C ASP A 320 26.13 -11.13 16.53
N LYS A 321 27.30 -11.63 16.92
CA LYS A 321 28.51 -11.53 16.11
C LYS A 321 28.49 -12.41 14.86
N ASN A 322 27.69 -13.47 14.88
CA ASN A 322 27.71 -14.50 13.86
C ASN A 322 26.45 -14.47 12.99
N TYR A 323 25.31 -14.03 13.52
CA TYR A 323 24.01 -14.04 12.85
C TYR A 323 24.09 -13.61 11.37
N ILE A 324 24.60 -12.39 11.09
CA ILE A 324 24.62 -11.87 9.72
C ILE A 324 25.49 -12.74 8.80
N ASN A 325 26.67 -13.17 9.26
CA ASN A 325 27.58 -13.99 8.46
C ASN A 325 27.02 -15.39 8.20
N ASP A 326 26.45 -16.00 9.23
CA ASP A 326 25.87 -17.34 9.18
C ASP A 326 24.64 -17.34 8.25
N MET A 327 23.75 -16.35 8.40
CA MET A 327 22.55 -16.17 7.56
C MET A 327 22.90 -15.94 6.10
N VAL A 328 23.83 -15.01 5.80
CA VAL A 328 24.30 -14.80 4.42
C VAL A 328 24.81 -16.10 3.80
N THR A 329 25.55 -16.90 4.58
CA THR A 329 26.08 -18.18 4.10
C THR A 329 24.95 -19.21 3.88
N GLN A 330 23.93 -19.25 4.73
CA GLN A 330 22.81 -20.18 4.56
C GLN A 330 21.92 -19.81 3.38
N CYS A 331 21.56 -18.53 3.22
CA CYS A 331 20.80 -18.06 2.07
C CYS A 331 21.52 -18.42 0.77
N LEU A 332 22.82 -18.08 0.66
CA LEU A 332 23.62 -18.42 -0.51
C LEU A 332 23.69 -19.93 -0.77
N ALA A 333 23.78 -20.75 0.28
CA ALA A 333 23.81 -22.20 0.14
C ALA A 333 22.47 -22.74 -0.40
N LEU A 334 21.34 -22.29 0.14
CA LEU A 334 20.01 -22.67 -0.35
C LEU A 334 19.77 -22.22 -1.79
N MET A 335 20.25 -21.03 -2.17
CA MET A 335 20.20 -20.54 -3.56
C MET A 335 20.99 -21.41 -4.56
N THR A 336 21.89 -22.29 -4.09
CA THR A 336 22.57 -23.28 -4.95
C THR A 336 21.77 -24.56 -5.16
N ASP A 337 20.71 -24.83 -4.39
CA ASP A 337 19.84 -26.01 -4.53
C ASP A 337 18.87 -25.81 -5.74
N VAL A 338 19.42 -25.54 -6.93
CA VAL A 338 18.70 -25.33 -8.19
C VAL A 338 19.08 -26.36 -9.25
N GLY A 339 18.07 -26.91 -9.95
CA GLY A 339 18.25 -27.86 -11.06
C GLY A 339 19.10 -29.08 -10.69
N ILE A 340 18.93 -29.66 -9.50
CA ILE A 340 19.81 -30.71 -8.94
C ILE A 340 20.04 -31.86 -9.93
N ASP A 341 18.98 -32.28 -10.64
CA ASP A 341 19.02 -33.38 -11.63
C ASP A 341 19.12 -32.91 -13.10
N ASP A 342 19.25 -31.60 -13.35
CA ASP A 342 19.29 -30.96 -14.68
C ASP A 342 20.59 -30.16 -14.86
N HIS A 343 21.71 -30.87 -15.05
CA HIS A 343 23.05 -30.25 -15.04
C HIS A 343 23.35 -29.34 -16.23
N ASP A 344 22.76 -29.58 -17.40
CA ASP A 344 22.92 -28.83 -18.64
C ASP A 344 21.71 -27.94 -18.99
N ALA A 345 20.72 -27.89 -18.10
CA ALA A 345 19.48 -27.13 -18.26
C ALA A 345 18.65 -27.57 -19.47
N GLU A 346 18.71 -28.83 -19.89
CA GLU A 346 17.94 -29.34 -21.04
C GLU A 346 16.44 -29.34 -20.71
N GLU A 347 16.07 -29.84 -19.53
CA GLU A 347 14.68 -29.86 -19.09
C GLU A 347 14.14 -28.44 -18.97
N TRP A 348 14.87 -27.58 -18.24
CA TRP A 348 14.54 -26.16 -18.08
C TRP A 348 14.36 -25.45 -19.43
N ASN A 349 15.28 -25.63 -20.39
CA ASN A 349 15.15 -24.99 -21.71
C ASN A 349 14.03 -25.56 -22.59
N SER A 350 13.62 -26.81 -22.36
CA SER A 350 12.58 -27.48 -23.16
C SER A 350 11.16 -27.09 -22.75
N GLN A 351 10.97 -26.70 -21.48
CA GLN A 351 9.69 -26.27 -20.93
C GLN A 351 9.15 -25.03 -21.67
N GLU A 352 7.92 -25.15 -22.18
CA GLU A 352 7.23 -24.02 -22.82
C GLU A 352 6.50 -23.12 -21.82
N ASP A 353 6.16 -23.68 -20.66
CA ASP A 353 5.62 -22.94 -19.53
C ASP A 353 6.76 -22.26 -18.77
N VAL A 354 6.65 -20.95 -18.61
CA VAL A 354 7.63 -20.12 -17.90
C VAL A 354 7.18 -19.81 -16.47
N ASP A 355 5.92 -20.06 -16.14
CA ASP A 355 5.26 -19.70 -14.88
C ASP A 355 5.02 -20.95 -14.01
N PHE A 356 6.03 -21.81 -13.87
CA PHE A 356 5.93 -22.95 -12.96
C PHE A 356 6.11 -22.47 -11.51
N ASP A 357 5.19 -22.84 -10.63
CA ASP A 357 5.26 -22.48 -9.21
C ASP A 357 6.43 -23.21 -8.55
N GLU A 358 7.53 -22.47 -8.35
CA GLU A 358 8.71 -22.90 -7.61
C GLU A 358 8.76 -22.29 -6.19
N SER A 359 7.67 -21.67 -5.71
CA SER A 359 7.63 -20.94 -4.42
C SER A 359 8.08 -21.78 -3.22
N ASP A 360 7.74 -23.07 -3.20
CA ASP A 360 8.15 -24.02 -2.17
C ASP A 360 9.64 -24.46 -2.26
N SER A 361 10.40 -23.95 -3.24
CA SER A 361 11.78 -24.37 -3.46
C SER A 361 12.78 -23.63 -2.56
N ASN A 362 13.76 -24.36 -2.04
CA ASN A 362 14.83 -23.80 -1.20
C ASN A 362 15.55 -22.58 -1.80
N HIS A 363 15.78 -22.59 -3.11
CA HIS A 363 16.51 -21.51 -3.75
C HIS A 363 15.73 -20.19 -3.74
N VAL A 364 14.40 -20.25 -3.86
CA VAL A 364 13.49 -19.10 -3.74
C VAL A 364 13.43 -18.62 -2.29
N ALA A 365 13.27 -19.52 -1.32
CA ALA A 365 13.28 -19.17 0.11
C ALA A 365 14.59 -18.47 0.54
N GLY A 366 15.74 -18.95 0.04
CA GLY A 366 17.04 -18.34 0.28
C GLY A 366 17.18 -16.94 -0.34
N GLU A 367 16.64 -16.75 -1.55
CA GLU A 367 16.61 -15.45 -2.24
C GLU A 367 15.74 -14.43 -1.51
N GLN A 368 14.48 -14.78 -1.22
CA GLN A 368 13.53 -13.92 -0.50
C GLN A 368 14.03 -13.55 0.90
N THR A 369 14.67 -14.49 1.60
CA THR A 369 15.28 -14.18 2.91
C THR A 369 16.45 -13.21 2.76
N MET A 370 17.25 -13.35 1.71
CA MET A 370 18.37 -12.42 1.47
C MET A 370 17.88 -10.99 1.21
N ASP A 371 16.79 -10.84 0.45
CA ASP A 371 16.13 -9.56 0.23
C ASP A 371 15.58 -8.95 1.53
N ARG A 372 14.82 -9.71 2.33
CA ARG A 372 14.35 -9.26 3.65
C ARG A 372 15.50 -8.83 4.56
N LEU A 373 16.58 -9.59 4.59
CA LEU A 373 17.79 -9.21 5.34
C LEU A 373 18.40 -7.91 4.82
N ALA A 374 18.43 -7.69 3.50
CA ALA A 374 18.95 -6.45 2.92
C ALA A 374 18.13 -5.25 3.39
N ASN A 375 16.80 -5.33 3.29
CA ASN A 375 15.89 -4.26 3.69
C ASN A 375 15.98 -3.95 5.19
N LYS A 376 16.03 -4.96 6.07
CA LYS A 376 15.94 -4.75 7.53
C LYS A 376 17.28 -4.57 8.24
N ILE A 377 18.33 -5.24 7.78
CA ILE A 377 19.68 -5.08 8.35
C ILE A 377 20.40 -3.90 7.70
N GLY A 378 20.16 -3.64 6.41
CA GLY A 378 20.77 -2.57 5.66
C GLY A 378 22.19 -2.88 5.17
N GLY A 379 22.58 -2.21 4.08
CA GLY A 379 23.81 -2.52 3.36
C GLY A 379 25.11 -2.36 4.17
N LYS A 380 25.14 -1.52 5.21
CA LYS A 380 26.34 -1.27 6.01
C LYS A 380 26.88 -2.53 6.68
N ASP A 381 25.97 -3.37 7.18
CA ASP A 381 26.31 -4.58 7.93
C ASP A 381 26.21 -5.84 7.05
N LEU A 382 25.28 -5.87 6.08
CA LEU A 382 25.05 -7.04 5.21
C LEU A 382 26.05 -7.15 4.05
N LEU A 383 26.45 -6.04 3.41
CA LEU A 383 27.32 -6.11 2.23
C LEU A 383 28.71 -6.70 2.49
N PRO A 384 29.42 -6.39 3.60
CA PRO A 384 30.75 -6.93 3.84
C PRO A 384 30.86 -8.47 3.84
N PRO A 385 30.00 -9.23 4.57
CA PRO A 385 30.00 -10.69 4.49
C PRO A 385 29.55 -11.19 3.10
N THR A 386 28.56 -10.55 2.47
CA THR A 386 28.06 -10.95 1.15
C THR A 386 29.13 -10.82 0.07
N PHE A 387 29.80 -9.67 -0.04
CA PHE A 387 30.89 -9.44 -1.00
C PHE A 387 32.19 -10.20 -0.68
N THR A 388 32.27 -10.90 0.46
CA THR A 388 33.32 -11.90 0.70
C THR A 388 33.08 -13.18 -0.11
N TRP A 389 31.81 -13.55 -0.33
CA TRP A 389 31.40 -14.75 -1.04
C TRP A 389 31.20 -14.52 -2.54
N LEU A 390 30.49 -13.45 -2.93
CA LEU A 390 30.06 -13.25 -4.33
C LEU A 390 31.20 -13.37 -5.37
N PRO A 391 32.37 -12.70 -5.20
CA PRO A 391 33.44 -12.82 -6.19
C PRO A 391 33.99 -14.24 -6.32
N ARG A 392 34.00 -15.03 -5.24
CA ARG A 392 34.46 -16.43 -5.25
C ARG A 392 33.47 -17.33 -5.96
N MET A 393 32.18 -17.13 -5.70
CA MET A 393 31.10 -17.90 -6.32
C MET A 393 31.01 -17.62 -7.83
N LEU A 394 31.14 -16.36 -8.25
CA LEU A 394 31.19 -15.98 -9.68
C LEU A 394 32.39 -16.57 -10.43
N GLN A 395 33.50 -16.83 -9.74
CA GLN A 395 34.70 -17.47 -10.29
C GLN A 395 34.68 -19.00 -10.17
N SER A 396 33.66 -19.59 -9.54
CA SER A 396 33.56 -21.05 -9.37
C SER A 396 33.43 -21.77 -10.71
N ALA A 397 33.82 -23.04 -10.75
CA ALA A 397 33.54 -23.91 -11.89
C ALA A 397 32.09 -24.43 -11.88
N ALA A 398 31.44 -24.44 -10.71
CA ALA A 398 30.05 -24.83 -10.59
C ALA A 398 29.14 -23.69 -11.04
N TRP A 399 28.29 -23.95 -12.04
CA TRP A 399 27.38 -22.93 -12.56
C TRP A 399 26.34 -22.50 -11.51
N ARG A 400 25.97 -23.38 -10.58
CA ARG A 400 25.02 -23.10 -9.48
C ARG A 400 25.54 -22.03 -8.53
N ASP A 401 26.84 -22.03 -8.24
CA ASP A 401 27.47 -20.96 -7.43
C ASP A 401 27.36 -19.61 -8.16
N LYS A 402 27.66 -19.58 -9.46
CA LYS A 402 27.55 -18.35 -10.26
C LYS A 402 26.11 -17.84 -10.32
N HIS A 403 25.16 -18.75 -10.53
CA HIS A 403 23.73 -18.46 -10.53
C HIS A 403 23.29 -17.85 -9.19
N ALA A 404 23.57 -18.53 -8.07
CA ALA A 404 23.24 -18.06 -6.74
C ALA A 404 23.86 -16.70 -6.43
N ALA A 405 25.10 -16.44 -6.86
CA ALA A 405 25.73 -15.14 -6.68
C ALA A 405 25.02 -14.01 -7.46
N LEU A 406 24.56 -14.28 -8.68
CA LEU A 406 23.82 -13.30 -9.49
C LEU A 406 22.43 -13.04 -8.92
N MET A 407 21.70 -14.07 -8.51
CA MET A 407 20.40 -13.92 -7.85
C MET A 407 20.55 -13.20 -6.50
N CYS A 408 21.64 -13.44 -5.75
CA CYS A 408 21.90 -12.71 -4.52
C CYS A 408 22.19 -11.23 -4.76
N ILE A 409 22.94 -10.88 -5.82
CA ILE A 409 23.11 -9.46 -6.23
C ILE A 409 21.75 -8.84 -6.55
N SER A 410 20.89 -9.58 -7.26
CA SER A 410 19.52 -9.15 -7.54
C SER A 410 18.74 -8.85 -6.25
N ALA A 411 18.69 -9.81 -5.32
CA ALA A 411 17.92 -9.72 -4.09
C ALA A 411 18.39 -8.62 -3.12
N ILE A 412 19.69 -8.30 -3.07
CA ILE A 412 20.18 -7.26 -2.15
C ILE A 412 20.16 -5.85 -2.72
N SER A 413 19.85 -5.68 -4.02
CA SER A 413 20.06 -4.40 -4.72
C SER A 413 19.18 -3.28 -4.15
N GLU A 414 17.90 -3.57 -3.89
CA GLU A 414 16.95 -2.63 -3.27
C GLU A 414 17.36 -2.27 -1.83
N GLY A 415 17.38 -3.24 -0.91
CA GLY A 415 17.67 -2.99 0.51
C GLY A 415 19.10 -2.50 0.81
N CYS A 416 20.01 -2.56 -0.15
CA CYS A 416 21.38 -2.04 -0.02
C CYS A 416 21.69 -0.90 -1.00
N ALA A 417 20.67 -0.28 -1.61
CA ALA A 417 20.83 0.67 -2.70
C ALA A 417 21.78 1.83 -2.35
N ASP A 418 21.59 2.44 -1.17
CA ASP A 418 22.36 3.60 -0.67
C ASP A 418 23.89 3.43 -0.74
N ILE A 419 24.38 2.20 -0.53
CA ILE A 419 25.82 1.90 -0.56
C ILE A 419 26.21 1.31 -1.91
N MET A 420 25.38 0.43 -2.47
CA MET A 420 25.68 -0.24 -3.73
C MET A 420 25.73 0.73 -4.91
N GLU A 421 24.94 1.81 -4.90
CA GLU A 421 24.95 2.80 -5.98
C GLU A 421 26.34 3.44 -6.14
N GLY A 422 27.04 3.69 -5.02
CA GLY A 422 28.41 4.22 -5.00
C GLY A 422 29.47 3.24 -5.53
N GLU A 423 29.19 1.94 -5.48
CA GLU A 423 30.08 0.85 -5.93
C GLU A 423 29.56 0.15 -7.20
N LEU A 424 28.54 0.73 -7.86
CA LEU A 424 27.82 0.09 -8.96
C LEU A 424 28.74 -0.28 -10.12
N GLN A 425 29.76 0.53 -10.39
CA GLN A 425 30.76 0.23 -11.42
C GLN A 425 31.49 -1.10 -11.15
N GLN A 426 31.83 -1.39 -9.90
CA GLN A 426 32.53 -2.60 -9.46
C GLN A 426 31.60 -3.81 -9.56
N VAL A 427 30.34 -3.64 -9.16
CA VAL A 427 29.30 -4.68 -9.29
C VAL A 427 29.12 -5.05 -10.76
N LEU A 428 28.97 -4.06 -11.64
CA LEU A 428 28.87 -4.28 -13.08
C LEU A 428 30.12 -4.97 -13.66
N GLN A 429 31.33 -4.61 -13.22
CA GLN A 429 32.54 -5.29 -13.67
C GLN A 429 32.56 -6.80 -13.35
N LEU A 430 31.92 -7.21 -12.24
CA LEU A 430 31.79 -8.62 -11.87
C LEU A 430 30.68 -9.32 -12.65
N LEU A 431 29.56 -8.63 -12.89
CA LEU A 431 28.37 -9.17 -13.53
C LEU A 431 28.56 -9.29 -15.05
N MET A 432 28.97 -8.24 -15.75
CA MET A 432 28.94 -8.18 -17.22
C MET A 432 29.58 -9.39 -17.95
N PRO A 433 30.71 -9.98 -17.48
CA PRO A 433 31.26 -11.19 -18.11
C PRO A 433 30.32 -12.41 -18.11
N THR A 434 29.40 -12.52 -17.15
CA THR A 434 28.53 -13.69 -16.97
C THR A 434 27.38 -13.76 -17.98
N LEU A 435 27.05 -12.65 -18.66
CA LEU A 435 26.13 -12.64 -19.82
C LEU A 435 26.60 -13.53 -20.97
N THR A 436 27.90 -13.83 -21.02
CA THR A 436 28.52 -14.72 -22.02
C THR A 436 29.01 -16.04 -21.42
N ASP A 437 28.60 -16.36 -20.18
CA ASP A 437 28.98 -17.62 -19.54
C ASP A 437 28.53 -18.82 -20.39
N ALA A 438 29.23 -19.96 -20.29
CA ALA A 438 28.90 -21.15 -21.05
C ALA A 438 27.51 -21.70 -20.70
N HIS A 439 27.09 -21.58 -19.44
CA HIS A 439 25.85 -22.17 -18.94
C HIS A 439 24.64 -21.22 -19.11
N PRO A 440 23.52 -21.66 -19.71
CA PRO A 440 22.37 -20.80 -20.00
C PRO A 440 21.70 -20.24 -18.74
N ARG A 441 21.57 -21.02 -17.65
CA ARG A 441 21.04 -20.51 -16.37
C ARG A 441 21.86 -19.35 -15.79
N VAL A 442 23.18 -19.32 -16.04
CA VAL A 442 24.04 -18.22 -15.56
C VAL A 442 23.81 -16.96 -16.40
N ARG A 443 23.69 -17.11 -17.73
CA ARG A 443 23.31 -15.99 -18.61
C ARG A 443 21.93 -15.44 -18.26
N TRP A 444 20.98 -16.32 -17.95
CA TRP A 444 19.63 -15.96 -17.48
C TRP A 444 19.69 -15.16 -16.17
N ALA A 445 20.39 -15.67 -15.14
CA ALA A 445 20.53 -14.96 -13.86
C ALA A 445 21.26 -13.61 -14.00
N ALA A 446 22.18 -13.49 -14.97
CA ALA A 446 22.84 -12.22 -15.28
C ALA A 446 21.86 -11.20 -15.87
N CYS A 447 20.95 -11.63 -16.75
CA CYS A 447 19.84 -10.79 -17.20
C CYS A 447 18.92 -10.41 -16.04
N ASN A 448 18.61 -11.33 -15.13
CA ASN A 448 17.77 -11.06 -13.95
C ASN A 448 18.37 -9.94 -13.10
N ALA A 449 19.63 -10.11 -12.70
CA ALA A 449 20.34 -9.14 -11.88
C ALA A 449 20.43 -7.77 -12.58
N LEU A 450 20.71 -7.72 -13.89
CA LEU A 450 20.70 -6.43 -14.61
C LEU A 450 19.32 -5.80 -14.70
N GLY A 451 18.27 -6.59 -14.90
CA GLY A 451 16.89 -6.10 -14.91
C GLY A 451 16.52 -5.48 -13.58
N GLN A 452 16.68 -6.24 -12.49
CA GLN A 452 16.37 -5.78 -11.13
C GLN A 452 17.19 -4.53 -10.75
N MET A 453 18.51 -4.57 -10.97
CA MET A 453 19.38 -3.41 -10.73
C MET A 453 18.98 -2.18 -11.56
N SER A 454 18.33 -2.35 -12.70
CA SER A 454 17.85 -1.21 -13.49
C SER A 454 16.66 -0.52 -12.85
N THR A 455 15.82 -1.26 -12.13
CA THR A 455 14.73 -0.72 -11.32
C THR A 455 15.25 -0.15 -10.01
N ASP A 456 16.07 -0.89 -9.27
CA ASP A 456 16.52 -0.51 -7.92
C ASP A 456 17.47 0.69 -7.95
N PHE A 457 18.31 0.80 -8.98
CA PHE A 457 19.23 1.93 -9.19
C PHE A 457 18.73 2.90 -10.28
N LYS A 458 17.40 3.04 -10.40
CA LYS A 458 16.78 3.93 -11.40
C LYS A 458 17.37 5.34 -11.35
N GLY A 459 17.47 5.97 -12.52
CA GLY A 459 18.19 7.23 -12.69
C GLY A 459 19.68 7.02 -12.89
N THR A 460 20.45 6.53 -11.90
CA THR A 460 21.91 6.36 -12.04
C THR A 460 22.28 5.26 -13.05
N MET A 461 21.59 4.12 -13.03
CA MET A 461 21.85 3.00 -13.95
C MET A 461 21.65 3.42 -15.42
N GLN A 462 20.56 4.14 -15.70
CA GLN A 462 20.18 4.63 -17.02
C GLN A 462 21.09 5.78 -17.47
N THR A 463 21.31 6.80 -16.63
CA THR A 463 22.07 7.99 -17.02
C THR A 463 23.56 7.73 -17.16
N LYS A 464 24.17 6.91 -16.29
CA LYS A 464 25.64 6.72 -16.25
C LYS A 464 26.11 5.44 -16.96
N TYR A 465 25.32 4.37 -16.91
CA TYR A 465 25.78 3.03 -17.31
C TYR A 465 25.08 2.46 -18.55
N HIS A 466 24.19 3.21 -19.22
CA HIS A 466 23.54 2.79 -20.46
C HIS A 466 24.50 2.27 -21.54
N GLN A 467 25.69 2.85 -21.67
CA GLN A 467 26.71 2.45 -22.66
C GLN A 467 27.31 1.06 -22.39
N LEU A 468 27.19 0.55 -21.17
CA LEU A 468 27.61 -0.81 -20.82
C LEU A 468 26.43 -1.78 -20.91
N VAL A 469 25.31 -1.41 -20.28
CA VAL A 469 24.17 -2.30 -20.06
C VAL A 469 23.39 -2.57 -21.35
N LEU A 470 22.96 -1.52 -22.06
CA LEU A 470 22.12 -1.68 -23.25
C LEU A 470 22.83 -2.50 -24.35
N PRO A 471 24.10 -2.21 -24.74
CA PRO A 471 24.76 -3.02 -25.77
C PRO A 471 24.87 -4.50 -25.40
N ALA A 472 25.08 -4.83 -24.14
CA ALA A 472 25.25 -6.20 -23.68
C ALA A 472 23.92 -6.97 -23.63
N LEU A 473 22.85 -6.35 -23.12
CA LEU A 473 21.51 -6.95 -23.17
C LEU A 473 21.03 -7.12 -24.61
N ILE A 474 21.25 -6.12 -25.48
CA ILE A 474 20.92 -6.21 -26.92
C ILE A 474 21.68 -7.34 -27.61
N GLU A 475 22.95 -7.58 -27.26
CA GLU A 475 23.70 -8.74 -27.76
C GLU A 475 23.12 -10.06 -27.24
N THR A 476 22.69 -10.09 -25.98
CA THR A 476 22.12 -11.29 -25.32
C THR A 476 20.77 -11.70 -25.93
N LEU A 477 20.03 -10.78 -26.58
CA LEU A 477 18.85 -11.13 -27.40
C LEU A 477 19.17 -12.13 -28.53
N THR A 478 20.44 -12.25 -28.93
CA THR A 478 20.89 -13.20 -29.96
C THR A 478 21.32 -14.56 -29.39
N ALA A 479 21.13 -14.80 -28.09
CA ALA A 479 21.44 -16.07 -27.44
C ALA A 479 20.72 -17.26 -28.12
N PRO A 480 21.34 -18.46 -28.14
CA PRO A 480 20.73 -19.63 -28.77
C PRO A 480 19.55 -20.21 -27.98
N GLU A 481 19.49 -19.98 -26.66
CA GLU A 481 18.42 -20.48 -25.80
C GLU A 481 17.24 -19.49 -25.71
N PRO A 482 16.02 -19.90 -26.10
CA PRO A 482 14.82 -19.06 -26.02
C PRO A 482 14.58 -18.42 -24.65
N ARG A 483 14.84 -19.14 -23.55
CA ARG A 483 14.68 -18.60 -22.19
C ARG A 483 15.63 -17.43 -21.90
N VAL A 484 16.87 -17.50 -22.36
CA VAL A 484 17.85 -16.41 -22.21
C VAL A 484 17.44 -15.21 -23.07
N GLN A 485 16.97 -15.44 -24.30
CA GLN A 485 16.45 -14.37 -25.17
C GLN A 485 15.26 -13.64 -24.53
N SER A 486 14.31 -14.40 -23.98
CA SER A 486 13.14 -13.86 -23.29
C SER A 486 13.56 -13.03 -22.08
N HIS A 487 14.45 -13.55 -21.22
CA HIS A 487 14.86 -12.83 -20.02
C HIS A 487 15.72 -11.60 -20.29
N ALA A 488 16.54 -11.63 -21.35
CA ALA A 488 17.24 -10.43 -21.80
C ALA A 488 16.28 -9.33 -22.28
N ALA A 489 15.19 -9.73 -22.94
CA ALA A 489 14.13 -8.81 -23.34
C ALA A 489 13.34 -8.30 -22.11
N ALA A 490 13.07 -9.14 -21.12
CA ALA A 490 12.49 -8.71 -19.84
C ALA A 490 13.38 -7.70 -19.11
N ALA A 491 14.68 -7.94 -18.97
CA ALA A 491 15.61 -6.98 -18.37
C ALA A 491 15.67 -5.62 -19.11
N LEU A 492 15.42 -5.62 -20.43
CA LEU A 492 15.30 -4.39 -21.21
C LEU A 492 14.00 -3.63 -20.93
N VAL A 493 12.92 -4.28 -20.48
CA VAL A 493 11.72 -3.60 -19.98
C VAL A 493 12.10 -2.75 -18.78
N ASN A 494 12.66 -3.36 -17.73
CA ASN A 494 13.08 -2.66 -16.52
C ASN A 494 14.04 -1.49 -16.81
N PHE A 495 15.00 -1.69 -17.73
CA PHE A 495 15.92 -0.61 -18.09
C PHE A 495 15.23 0.53 -18.83
N CYS A 496 14.40 0.21 -19.83
CA CYS A 496 13.80 1.22 -20.70
C CYS A 496 12.65 1.98 -20.04
N GLU A 497 11.90 1.36 -19.12
CA GLU A 497 10.82 2.00 -18.37
C GLU A 497 11.30 3.24 -17.61
N GLU A 498 12.49 3.15 -17.02
CA GLU A 498 13.12 4.22 -16.22
C GLU A 498 14.11 5.09 -17.03
N ALA A 499 14.21 4.89 -18.36
CA ALA A 499 15.16 5.60 -19.21
C ALA A 499 14.51 6.74 -19.98
N GLU A 500 15.11 7.93 -19.89
CA GLU A 500 14.73 9.07 -20.72
C GLU A 500 14.95 8.78 -22.21
N LYS A 501 14.11 9.40 -23.04
CA LYS A 501 14.11 9.27 -24.49
C LYS A 501 15.48 9.54 -25.13
N GLU A 502 16.20 10.55 -24.65
CA GLU A 502 17.51 10.97 -25.15
C GLU A 502 18.59 9.89 -24.92
N ILE A 503 18.45 9.11 -23.85
CA ILE A 503 19.36 8.00 -23.52
C ILE A 503 19.14 6.82 -24.46
N LEU A 504 17.88 6.53 -24.81
CA LEU A 504 17.50 5.39 -25.63
C LEU A 504 17.77 5.60 -27.12
N GLU A 505 17.60 6.83 -27.63
CA GLU A 505 17.67 7.17 -29.07
C GLU A 505 18.85 6.52 -29.83
N PRO A 506 20.10 6.53 -29.31
CA PRO A 506 21.25 5.93 -30.00
C PRO A 506 21.17 4.41 -30.20
N TYR A 507 20.34 3.72 -29.41
CA TYR A 507 20.25 2.25 -29.35
C TYR A 507 19.02 1.69 -30.06
N LEU A 508 17.98 2.50 -30.26
CA LEU A 508 16.67 2.07 -30.77
C LEU A 508 16.75 1.26 -32.06
N ASP A 509 17.60 1.67 -33.02
CA ASP A 509 17.76 0.94 -34.30
C ASP A 509 18.22 -0.50 -34.08
N ARG A 510 19.25 -0.70 -33.25
CA ARG A 510 19.80 -2.04 -32.98
C ARG A 510 18.85 -2.84 -32.11
N LEU A 511 18.26 -2.21 -31.09
CA LEU A 511 17.31 -2.82 -30.17
C LEU A 511 16.08 -3.36 -30.91
N LEU A 512 15.37 -2.49 -31.64
CA LEU A 512 14.15 -2.87 -32.34
C LEU A 512 14.41 -3.88 -33.46
N THR A 513 15.56 -3.81 -34.14
CA THR A 513 15.94 -4.84 -35.12
C THR A 513 16.02 -6.23 -34.50
N ASN A 514 16.62 -6.36 -33.30
CA ASN A 514 16.73 -7.65 -32.61
C ASN A 514 15.37 -8.10 -32.04
N LEU A 515 14.58 -7.19 -31.47
CA LEU A 515 13.23 -7.52 -30.96
C LEU A 515 12.29 -7.97 -32.09
N MET A 516 12.36 -7.35 -33.28
CA MET A 516 11.62 -7.80 -34.46
C MET A 516 12.03 -9.20 -34.94
N GLN A 517 13.28 -9.60 -34.71
CA GLN A 517 13.72 -10.97 -34.97
C GLN A 517 13.14 -11.95 -33.94
N LEU A 518 13.09 -11.58 -32.66
CA LEU A 518 12.46 -12.38 -31.60
C LEU A 518 10.96 -12.57 -31.81
N LEU A 519 10.27 -11.57 -32.38
CA LEU A 519 8.86 -11.70 -32.76
C LEU A 519 8.61 -12.82 -33.81
N ARG A 520 9.66 -13.28 -34.50
CA ARG A 520 9.60 -14.42 -35.44
C ARG A 520 10.09 -15.73 -34.83
N SER A 521 10.34 -15.77 -33.52
CA SER A 521 10.76 -16.97 -32.79
C SER A 521 9.75 -18.11 -32.96
N PRO A 522 10.19 -19.39 -33.00
CA PRO A 522 9.26 -20.52 -32.95
C PRO A 522 8.61 -20.70 -31.56
N LYS A 523 9.13 -20.04 -30.52
CA LYS A 523 8.64 -20.15 -29.14
C LYS A 523 7.72 -18.97 -28.80
N ARG A 524 6.50 -19.30 -28.37
CA ARG A 524 5.44 -18.32 -28.08
C ARG A 524 5.85 -17.31 -26.99
N PHE A 525 6.38 -17.78 -25.86
CA PHE A 525 6.79 -16.92 -24.75
C PHE A 525 7.85 -15.88 -25.15
N VAL A 526 8.72 -16.22 -26.12
CA VAL A 526 9.71 -15.26 -26.66
C VAL A 526 9.04 -14.17 -27.50
N GLN A 527 8.02 -14.53 -28.29
CA GLN A 527 7.24 -13.56 -29.04
C GLN A 527 6.45 -12.64 -28.10
N GLU A 528 5.81 -13.23 -27.07
CA GLU A 528 5.08 -12.52 -26.02
C GLU A 528 5.97 -11.51 -25.30
N GLN A 529 7.16 -11.92 -24.86
CA GLN A 529 8.10 -11.02 -24.20
C GLN A 529 8.68 -9.95 -25.16
N ALA A 530 8.93 -10.30 -26.42
CA ALA A 530 9.36 -9.33 -27.42
C ALA A 530 8.30 -8.24 -27.64
N LEU A 531 7.02 -8.59 -27.66
CA LEU A 531 5.92 -7.62 -27.75
C LEU A 531 5.89 -6.69 -26.54
N SER A 532 5.96 -7.22 -25.32
CA SER A 532 6.02 -6.40 -24.10
C SER A 532 7.22 -5.44 -24.13
N THR A 533 8.38 -5.93 -24.54
CA THR A 533 9.60 -5.10 -24.62
C THR A 533 9.49 -4.01 -25.70
N ILE A 534 8.96 -4.33 -26.88
CA ILE A 534 8.70 -3.32 -27.93
C ILE A 534 7.70 -2.27 -27.43
N ALA A 535 6.68 -2.70 -26.68
CA ALA A 535 5.67 -1.81 -26.14
C ALA A 535 6.26 -0.80 -25.14
N THR A 536 7.07 -1.26 -24.17
CA THR A 536 7.79 -0.39 -23.23
C THR A 536 8.75 0.55 -23.95
N VAL A 537 9.53 0.05 -24.91
CA VAL A 537 10.43 0.90 -25.70
C VAL A 537 9.67 1.95 -26.51
N ALA A 538 8.47 1.63 -27.00
CA ALA A 538 7.63 2.58 -27.71
C ALA A 538 7.11 3.70 -26.79
N ASP A 539 6.70 3.33 -25.58
CA ASP A 539 6.23 4.28 -24.56
C ASP A 539 7.36 5.26 -24.19
N SER A 540 8.55 4.77 -23.82
CA SER A 540 9.69 5.60 -23.43
C SER A 540 10.32 6.40 -24.58
N ALA A 541 10.26 5.91 -25.82
CA ALA A 541 10.82 6.62 -26.98
C ALA A 541 9.86 7.69 -27.57
N GLU A 542 8.58 7.64 -27.19
CA GLU A 542 7.53 8.55 -27.62
C GLU A 542 7.56 8.83 -29.15
N SER A 543 7.52 10.11 -29.54
CA SER A 543 7.55 10.59 -30.92
C SER A 543 8.76 10.12 -31.74
N THR A 544 9.89 9.75 -31.12
CA THR A 544 11.07 9.22 -31.82
C THR A 544 10.80 7.82 -32.38
N PHE A 545 9.87 7.07 -31.78
CA PHE A 545 9.49 5.73 -32.23
C PHE A 545 8.89 5.70 -33.65
N GLY A 546 8.43 6.85 -34.15
CA GLY A 546 7.72 6.93 -35.42
C GLY A 546 8.47 6.34 -36.62
N LYS A 547 9.81 6.24 -36.59
CA LYS A 547 10.63 5.65 -37.67
C LYS A 547 10.29 4.17 -37.93
N TRP A 548 9.96 3.40 -36.90
CA TRP A 548 9.72 1.95 -36.98
C TRP A 548 8.25 1.58 -37.14
N TYR A 549 7.33 2.54 -36.97
CA TYR A 549 5.89 2.35 -37.15
C TYR A 549 5.51 1.63 -38.46
N PRO A 550 6.05 1.98 -39.65
CA PRO A 550 5.63 1.38 -40.91
C PRO A 550 5.96 -0.12 -41.06
N GLU A 551 6.92 -0.63 -40.28
CA GLU A 551 7.29 -2.04 -40.29
C GLU A 551 6.57 -2.82 -39.18
N LEU A 552 6.48 -2.25 -37.98
CA LEU A 552 5.91 -2.91 -36.81
C LEU A 552 4.38 -3.01 -36.84
N MET A 553 3.68 -1.92 -37.17
CA MET A 553 2.21 -1.90 -37.09
C MET A 553 1.56 -2.95 -38.01
N PRO A 554 2.00 -3.14 -39.27
CA PRO A 554 1.49 -4.24 -40.11
C PRO A 554 1.76 -5.64 -39.53
N ALA A 555 2.91 -5.85 -38.86
CA ALA A 555 3.21 -7.13 -38.22
C ALA A 555 2.26 -7.41 -37.05
N LEU A 556 1.96 -6.40 -36.24
CA LEU A 556 0.98 -6.50 -35.15
C LEU A 556 -0.42 -6.80 -35.67
N PHE A 557 -0.87 -6.09 -36.72
CA PHE A 557 -2.14 -6.41 -37.37
C PHE A 557 -2.19 -7.85 -37.90
N SER A 558 -1.08 -8.38 -38.41
CA SER A 558 -1.00 -9.78 -38.85
C SER A 558 -1.25 -10.74 -37.69
N VAL A 559 -0.62 -10.51 -36.53
CA VAL A 559 -0.83 -11.33 -35.31
C VAL A 559 -2.29 -11.26 -34.85
N LEU A 560 -2.89 -10.06 -34.85
CA LEU A 560 -4.28 -9.85 -34.44
C LEU A 560 -5.32 -10.47 -35.41
N GLN A 561 -4.94 -10.68 -36.67
CA GLN A 561 -5.77 -11.32 -37.70
C GLN A 561 -5.65 -12.85 -37.74
N GLU A 562 -4.73 -13.45 -36.97
CA GLU A 562 -4.64 -14.91 -36.86
C GLU A 562 -5.94 -15.52 -36.28
N PRO A 563 -6.16 -16.84 -36.37
CA PRO A 563 -7.25 -17.50 -35.68
C PRO A 563 -7.17 -17.31 -34.15
N ASN A 564 -8.32 -17.08 -33.50
CA ASN A 564 -8.40 -16.96 -32.03
C ASN A 564 -8.35 -18.34 -31.35
N GLU A 565 -7.19 -18.99 -31.39
CA GLU A 565 -6.92 -20.27 -30.73
C GLU A 565 -6.53 -20.04 -29.26
N LYS A 566 -6.96 -20.92 -28.34
CA LYS A 566 -6.74 -20.76 -26.88
C LYS A 566 -5.27 -20.52 -26.55
N GLU A 567 -4.37 -21.29 -27.17
CA GLU A 567 -2.92 -21.19 -26.99
C GLU A 567 -2.31 -19.86 -27.48
N LYS A 568 -3.02 -19.07 -28.30
CA LYS A 568 -2.50 -17.81 -28.87
C LYS A 568 -3.17 -16.56 -28.27
N ARG A 569 -4.12 -16.73 -27.35
CA ARG A 569 -4.88 -15.62 -26.77
C ARG A 569 -3.98 -14.60 -26.07
N LEU A 570 -3.02 -15.07 -25.26
CA LEU A 570 -2.06 -14.19 -24.57
C LEU A 570 -1.16 -13.44 -25.55
N LEU A 571 -0.62 -14.11 -26.56
CA LEU A 571 0.13 -13.47 -27.65
C LEU A 571 -0.68 -12.37 -28.34
N ARG A 572 -1.96 -12.63 -28.67
CA ARG A 572 -2.86 -11.62 -29.25
C ARG A 572 -3.11 -10.47 -28.27
N ALA A 573 -3.30 -10.76 -26.98
CA ALA A 573 -3.48 -9.77 -25.93
C ALA A 573 -2.29 -8.80 -25.85
N LYS A 574 -1.07 -9.34 -25.75
CA LYS A 574 0.18 -8.56 -25.78
C LYS A 574 0.39 -7.81 -27.10
N ALA A 575 -0.08 -8.35 -28.23
CA ALA A 575 -0.03 -7.64 -29.51
C ALA A 575 -1.00 -6.45 -29.56
N MET A 576 -2.19 -6.57 -28.96
CA MET A 576 -3.14 -5.44 -28.83
C MET A 576 -2.54 -4.34 -27.95
N GLU A 577 -1.95 -4.72 -26.82
CA GLU A 577 -1.26 -3.79 -25.93
C GLU A 577 -0.12 -3.07 -26.66
N CYS A 578 0.78 -3.82 -27.30
CA CYS A 578 1.88 -3.24 -28.06
C CYS A 578 1.37 -2.28 -29.15
N ALA A 579 0.30 -2.64 -29.87
CA ALA A 579 -0.27 -1.77 -30.91
C ALA A 579 -0.85 -0.47 -30.33
N THR A 580 -1.50 -0.53 -29.16
CA THR A 580 -2.11 0.64 -28.53
C THR A 580 -1.10 1.54 -27.79
N LEU A 581 0.00 1.00 -27.27
CA LEU A 581 1.12 1.80 -26.75
C LEU A 581 1.88 2.50 -27.88
N ILE A 582 2.14 1.80 -28.98
CA ILE A 582 2.68 2.45 -30.20
C ILE A 582 1.74 3.56 -30.67
N ALA A 583 0.43 3.33 -30.67
CA ALA A 583 -0.57 4.33 -31.03
C ALA A 583 -0.48 5.59 -30.16
N LEU A 584 -0.28 5.42 -28.85
CA LEU A 584 -0.10 6.51 -27.90
C LEU A 584 1.20 7.30 -28.19
N ALA A 585 2.30 6.60 -28.43
CA ALA A 585 3.61 7.19 -28.71
C ALA A 585 3.65 7.98 -30.04
N VAL A 586 3.03 7.46 -31.11
CA VAL A 586 3.07 8.11 -32.44
C VAL A 586 1.96 9.12 -32.67
N GLY A 587 0.87 9.02 -31.91
CA GLY A 587 -0.32 9.85 -32.04
C GLY A 587 -1.19 9.57 -33.27
N LYS A 588 -2.43 10.03 -33.19
CA LYS A 588 -3.48 9.84 -34.21
C LYS A 588 -3.09 10.32 -35.61
N GLU A 589 -2.38 11.44 -35.73
CA GLU A 589 -2.01 12.02 -37.02
C GLU A 589 -1.12 11.07 -37.84
N ARG A 590 -0.17 10.39 -37.20
CA ARG A 590 0.73 9.45 -37.87
C ARG A 590 0.03 8.13 -38.20
N MET A 591 -0.87 7.66 -37.34
CA MET A 591 -1.64 6.43 -37.58
C MET A 591 -2.62 6.58 -38.76
N GLY A 592 -3.24 7.75 -38.92
CA GLY A 592 -4.26 7.96 -39.94
C GLY A 592 -5.41 6.96 -39.81
N GLN A 593 -5.66 6.19 -40.88
CA GLN A 593 -6.76 5.21 -40.91
C GLN A 593 -6.50 3.99 -40.00
N ASP A 594 -5.24 3.70 -39.66
CA ASP A 594 -4.89 2.55 -38.83
C ASP A 594 -5.46 2.68 -37.41
N ALA A 595 -5.62 3.90 -36.89
CA ALA A 595 -6.22 4.13 -35.58
C ALA A 595 -7.68 3.64 -35.53
N LEU A 596 -8.45 3.92 -36.60
CA LEU A 596 -9.83 3.45 -36.72
C LEU A 596 -9.90 1.94 -36.99
N ASN A 597 -8.97 1.41 -37.79
CA ASN A 597 -8.88 -0.02 -38.04
C ASN A 597 -8.55 -0.79 -36.75
N LEU A 598 -7.64 -0.28 -35.93
CA LEU A 598 -7.27 -0.88 -34.66
C LEU A 598 -8.47 -0.94 -33.70
N VAL A 599 -9.21 0.17 -33.55
CA VAL A 599 -10.44 0.17 -32.75
C VAL A 599 -11.48 -0.84 -33.24
N GLN A 600 -11.64 -1.00 -34.55
CA GLN A 600 -12.53 -2.03 -35.10
C GLN A 600 -12.06 -3.44 -34.77
N VAL A 601 -10.75 -3.69 -34.82
CA VAL A 601 -10.15 -4.97 -34.42
C VAL A 601 -10.40 -5.24 -32.94
N LEU A 602 -10.14 -4.27 -32.05
CA LEU A 602 -10.40 -4.41 -30.61
C LEU A 602 -11.88 -4.70 -30.33
N GLY A 603 -12.80 -3.98 -30.99
CA GLY A 603 -14.24 -4.23 -30.88
C GLY A 603 -14.64 -5.63 -31.37
N SER A 604 -14.00 -6.13 -32.43
CA SER A 604 -14.19 -7.51 -32.91
C SER A 604 -13.64 -8.54 -31.93
N VAL A 605 -12.49 -8.29 -31.28
CA VAL A 605 -11.97 -9.21 -30.26
C VAL A 605 -12.93 -9.26 -29.09
N GLN A 606 -13.32 -8.11 -28.53
CA GLN A 606 -14.25 -8.03 -27.40
C GLN A 606 -15.59 -8.73 -27.66
N ALA A 607 -16.15 -8.58 -28.86
CA ALA A 607 -17.42 -9.23 -29.23
C ALA A 607 -17.33 -10.76 -29.35
N ASN A 608 -16.13 -11.32 -29.45
CA ASN A 608 -15.89 -12.75 -29.62
C ASN A 608 -15.26 -13.39 -28.36
N ILE A 609 -15.14 -12.67 -27.25
CA ILE A 609 -14.80 -13.26 -25.95
C ILE A 609 -16.04 -14.00 -25.43
N VAL A 610 -15.87 -15.29 -25.15
CA VAL A 610 -16.95 -16.18 -24.71
C VAL A 610 -16.57 -16.95 -23.44
N ASP A 611 -15.27 -17.22 -23.26
CA ASP A 611 -14.77 -17.94 -22.10
C ASP A 611 -14.39 -16.93 -21.02
N ASP A 612 -14.81 -17.19 -19.78
CA ASP A 612 -14.52 -16.33 -18.61
C ASP A 612 -13.00 -16.31 -18.27
N ASP A 613 -12.19 -17.22 -18.83
CA ASP A 613 -10.74 -17.34 -18.65
C ASP A 613 -9.90 -16.79 -19.83
N ASP A 614 -10.51 -16.02 -20.74
CA ASP A 614 -9.78 -15.46 -21.89
C ASP A 614 -8.91 -14.26 -21.45
N PRO A 615 -7.56 -14.35 -21.51
CA PRO A 615 -6.68 -13.27 -21.06
C PRO A 615 -6.84 -12.00 -21.90
N GLN A 616 -7.46 -12.04 -23.08
CA GLN A 616 -7.70 -10.84 -23.89
C GLN A 616 -8.66 -9.85 -23.21
N GLU A 617 -9.52 -10.28 -22.28
CA GLU A 617 -10.50 -9.40 -21.62
C GLU A 617 -9.81 -8.31 -20.79
N SER A 618 -8.87 -8.68 -19.91
CA SER A 618 -8.15 -7.73 -19.05
C SER A 618 -7.29 -6.76 -19.87
N TYR A 619 -6.56 -7.24 -20.88
CA TYR A 619 -5.76 -6.40 -21.76
C TYR A 619 -6.60 -5.41 -22.58
N LEU A 620 -7.81 -5.80 -23.00
CA LEU A 620 -8.70 -4.94 -23.77
C LEU A 620 -9.11 -3.69 -23.00
N LEU A 621 -9.31 -3.80 -21.69
CA LEU A 621 -9.66 -2.69 -20.81
C LEU A 621 -8.62 -1.56 -20.93
N HIS A 622 -7.34 -1.89 -20.77
CA HIS A 622 -6.24 -0.94 -20.94
C HIS A 622 -6.09 -0.43 -22.37
N CYS A 623 -6.26 -1.31 -23.37
CA CYS A 623 -6.22 -0.93 -24.79
C CYS A 623 -7.26 0.13 -25.13
N TRP A 624 -8.47 0.01 -24.59
CA TRP A 624 -9.53 1.01 -24.79
C TRP A 624 -9.21 2.34 -24.12
N GLY A 625 -8.65 2.32 -22.90
CA GLY A 625 -8.14 3.52 -22.23
C GLY A 625 -7.12 4.29 -23.07
N ARG A 626 -6.12 3.58 -23.61
CA ARG A 626 -5.09 4.14 -24.51
C ARG A 626 -5.69 4.70 -25.79
N MET A 627 -6.60 3.95 -26.45
CA MET A 627 -7.24 4.42 -27.69
C MET A 627 -8.19 5.60 -27.46
N CYS A 628 -8.81 5.73 -26.28
CA CYS A 628 -9.58 6.91 -25.90
C CYS A 628 -8.68 8.16 -25.87
N ARG A 629 -7.51 8.08 -25.24
CA ARG A 629 -6.51 9.17 -25.21
C ARG A 629 -6.03 9.54 -26.62
N VAL A 630 -5.75 8.53 -27.46
CA VAL A 630 -5.28 8.74 -28.85
C VAL A 630 -6.34 9.42 -29.72
N LEU A 631 -7.59 8.95 -29.67
CA LEU A 631 -8.64 9.43 -30.58
C LEU A 631 -9.34 10.70 -30.08
N GLY A 632 -9.35 10.94 -28.77
CA GLY A 632 -10.12 12.00 -28.13
C GLY A 632 -11.60 11.89 -28.49
N GLN A 633 -12.19 12.98 -28.96
CA GLN A 633 -13.61 13.05 -29.32
C GLN A 633 -14.04 12.05 -30.42
N ASP A 634 -13.12 11.58 -31.27
CA ASP A 634 -13.43 10.56 -32.28
C ASP A 634 -13.67 9.17 -31.66
N PHE A 635 -13.42 9.00 -30.36
CA PHE A 635 -13.72 7.78 -29.61
C PHE A 635 -15.19 7.66 -29.21
N VAL A 636 -15.92 8.77 -29.10
CA VAL A 636 -17.31 8.82 -28.60
C VAL A 636 -18.24 7.82 -29.30
N PRO A 637 -18.19 7.60 -30.63
CA PRO A 637 -19.04 6.61 -31.32
C PRO A 637 -18.85 5.15 -30.85
N TYR A 638 -17.74 4.84 -30.17
CA TYR A 638 -17.42 3.48 -29.71
C TYR A 638 -17.84 3.21 -28.26
N LEU A 639 -18.19 4.25 -27.49
CA LEU A 639 -18.67 4.11 -26.10
C LEU A 639 -19.84 3.13 -25.94
N PRO A 640 -20.83 3.02 -26.85
CA PRO A 640 -21.90 2.03 -26.72
C PRO A 640 -21.42 0.58 -26.73
N THR A 641 -20.24 0.30 -27.30
CA THR A 641 -19.60 -1.03 -27.30
C THR A 641 -18.71 -1.24 -26.08
N VAL A 642 -18.00 -0.20 -25.65
CA VAL A 642 -16.99 -0.27 -24.57
C VAL A 642 -17.62 -0.19 -23.18
N MET A 643 -18.66 0.62 -23.00
CA MET A 643 -19.24 0.88 -21.69
C MET A 643 -19.97 -0.32 -21.05
N PRO A 644 -20.72 -1.17 -21.77
CA PRO A 644 -21.43 -2.28 -21.14
C PRO A 644 -20.56 -3.28 -20.35
N PRO A 645 -19.45 -3.84 -20.89
CA PRO A 645 -18.58 -4.72 -20.10
C PRO A 645 -17.89 -3.98 -18.94
N LEU A 646 -17.46 -2.73 -19.18
CA LEU A 646 -16.85 -1.91 -18.14
C LEU A 646 -17.81 -1.65 -16.96
N MET A 647 -19.08 -1.35 -17.26
CA MET A 647 -20.12 -1.14 -16.25
C MET A 647 -20.46 -2.43 -15.48
N LYS A 648 -20.29 -3.62 -16.10
CA LYS A 648 -20.46 -4.91 -15.42
C LYS A 648 -19.38 -5.10 -14.35
N LEU A 649 -18.12 -4.82 -14.70
CA LEU A 649 -16.97 -4.92 -13.77
C LEU A 649 -17.04 -3.86 -12.68
N ALA A 650 -17.29 -2.59 -13.04
CA ALA A 650 -17.38 -1.49 -12.09
C ALA A 650 -18.54 -1.64 -11.07
N GLN A 651 -19.59 -2.39 -11.41
CA GLN A 651 -20.72 -2.70 -10.52
C GLN A 651 -20.59 -4.08 -9.84
N ALA A 652 -19.45 -4.75 -9.97
CA ALA A 652 -19.21 -6.01 -9.30
C ALA A 652 -19.41 -5.87 -7.78
N LYS A 653 -20.05 -6.89 -7.20
CA LYS A 653 -20.21 -7.01 -5.76
C LYS A 653 -19.03 -7.79 -5.20
N ALA A 654 -18.64 -7.50 -3.97
CA ALA A 654 -17.69 -8.35 -3.26
C ALA A 654 -18.28 -9.77 -3.14
N ASP A 655 -17.51 -10.75 -3.59
CA ASP A 655 -17.78 -12.15 -3.27
C ASP A 655 -17.14 -12.45 -1.92
N ILE A 656 -18.00 -12.70 -0.94
CA ILE A 656 -17.63 -12.82 0.47
C ILE A 656 -18.15 -14.14 0.99
N GLN A 657 -17.21 -14.96 1.47
CA GLN A 657 -17.51 -16.24 2.10
C GLN A 657 -17.13 -16.20 3.57
N LEU A 658 -18.10 -16.46 4.44
CA LEU A 658 -17.83 -16.62 5.86
C LEU A 658 -17.43 -18.07 6.12
N LEU A 659 -16.18 -18.29 6.52
CA LEU A 659 -15.57 -19.59 6.75
C LEU A 659 -15.50 -19.87 8.25
N ASP A 660 -16.03 -21.03 8.64
CA ASP A 660 -16.19 -21.41 10.05
C ASP A 660 -15.49 -22.74 10.39
N ASP A 661 -14.70 -23.30 9.48
CA ASP A 661 -13.89 -24.50 9.71
C ASP A 661 -12.53 -24.47 8.98
N GLU A 662 -11.54 -25.11 9.60
CA GLU A 662 -10.13 -25.16 9.16
C GLU A 662 -9.96 -25.78 7.76
N GLU A 663 -10.82 -26.72 7.35
CA GLU A 663 -10.74 -27.36 6.02
C GLU A 663 -11.16 -26.40 4.91
N ASN A 664 -12.26 -25.65 5.10
CA ASN A 664 -12.70 -24.63 4.16
C ASN A 664 -11.73 -23.44 4.09
N VAL A 665 -11.12 -23.07 5.22
CA VAL A 665 -10.05 -22.06 5.27
C VAL A 665 -8.86 -22.50 4.42
N ALA A 666 -8.32 -23.70 4.66
CA ALA A 666 -7.20 -24.23 3.90
C ALA A 666 -7.51 -24.42 2.41
N GLN A 667 -8.76 -24.74 2.05
CA GLN A 667 -9.16 -24.85 0.65
C GLN A 667 -9.16 -23.48 -0.05
N ILE A 668 -9.73 -22.45 0.58
CA ILE A 668 -9.77 -21.10 -0.01
C ILE A 668 -8.40 -20.44 -0.02
N GLU A 669 -7.55 -20.71 0.97
CA GLU A 669 -6.17 -20.25 1.01
C GLU A 669 -5.34 -20.77 -0.19
N GLN A 670 -5.71 -21.92 -0.75
CA GLN A 670 -5.12 -22.48 -1.97
C GLN A 670 -5.77 -21.98 -3.26
N GLU A 671 -6.90 -21.27 -3.19
CA GLU A 671 -7.55 -20.69 -4.36
C GLU A 671 -6.96 -19.31 -4.69
N GLU A 672 -6.42 -19.17 -5.90
CA GLU A 672 -5.83 -17.92 -6.37
C GLU A 672 -6.84 -16.75 -6.36
N GLY A 673 -6.41 -15.59 -5.87
CA GLY A 673 -7.21 -14.36 -5.84
C GLY A 673 -8.26 -14.30 -4.73
N TRP A 674 -8.10 -15.09 -3.66
CA TRP A 674 -8.82 -14.97 -2.40
C TRP A 674 -7.91 -14.53 -1.27
N GLU A 675 -8.41 -13.64 -0.41
CA GLU A 675 -7.77 -13.26 0.84
C GLU A 675 -8.64 -13.62 2.04
N LEU A 676 -7.99 -14.03 3.13
CA LEU A 676 -8.65 -14.47 4.35
C LEU A 676 -8.46 -13.44 5.46
N VAL A 677 -9.55 -12.80 5.87
CA VAL A 677 -9.53 -11.84 6.98
C VAL A 677 -10.09 -12.49 8.24
N PRO A 678 -9.33 -12.57 9.35
CA PRO A 678 -9.84 -13.11 10.60
C PRO A 678 -10.90 -12.18 11.22
N LEU A 679 -12.07 -12.73 11.56
CA LEU A 679 -13.16 -12.03 12.24
C LEU A 679 -13.71 -12.89 13.40
N LYS A 680 -13.34 -12.55 14.64
CA LYS A 680 -13.91 -13.12 15.88
C LYS A 680 -13.93 -14.66 15.90
N GLY A 681 -12.79 -15.29 15.58
CA GLY A 681 -12.66 -16.76 15.56
C GLY A 681 -13.24 -17.44 14.31
N LYS A 682 -13.65 -16.66 13.30
CA LYS A 682 -14.01 -17.10 11.95
C LYS A 682 -13.11 -16.42 10.94
N TYR A 683 -13.14 -16.86 9.68
CA TYR A 683 -12.47 -16.18 8.59
C TYR A 683 -13.48 -15.65 7.58
N ILE A 684 -13.17 -14.51 6.97
CA ILE A 684 -13.89 -13.99 5.83
C ILE A 684 -12.98 -14.17 4.62
N GLY A 685 -13.36 -15.07 3.71
CA GLY A 685 -12.79 -15.13 2.37
C GLY A 685 -13.35 -13.99 1.53
N ILE A 686 -12.47 -13.15 0.98
CA ILE A 686 -12.79 -12.07 0.05
C ILE A 686 -12.10 -12.37 -1.26
N LYS A 687 -12.86 -12.45 -2.36
CA LYS A 687 -12.27 -12.65 -3.69
C LYS A 687 -11.70 -11.34 -4.24
N THR A 688 -10.45 -11.03 -3.91
CA THR A 688 -9.77 -9.76 -4.25
C THR A 688 -9.59 -9.56 -5.74
N SER A 689 -9.34 -10.62 -6.52
CA SER A 689 -9.27 -10.54 -7.99
C SER A 689 -10.47 -9.84 -8.65
N THR A 690 -11.68 -10.07 -8.13
CA THR A 690 -12.90 -9.40 -8.64
C THR A 690 -12.97 -7.92 -8.24
N LEU A 691 -12.34 -7.56 -7.13
CA LEU A 691 -12.25 -6.19 -6.64
C LEU A 691 -11.17 -5.40 -7.40
N ASP A 692 -10.09 -6.06 -7.82
CA ASP A 692 -9.07 -5.49 -8.71
C ASP A 692 -9.64 -5.17 -10.09
N ASP A 693 -10.43 -6.08 -10.67
CA ASP A 693 -11.15 -5.82 -11.92
C ASP A 693 -12.10 -4.62 -11.79
N LYS A 694 -12.78 -4.51 -10.65
CA LYS A 694 -13.67 -3.38 -10.34
C LYS A 694 -12.88 -2.08 -10.23
N PHE A 695 -11.76 -2.09 -9.49
CA PHE A 695 -10.85 -0.96 -9.35
C PHE A 695 -10.39 -0.47 -10.72
N MET A 696 -9.86 -1.38 -11.56
CA MET A 696 -9.38 -1.06 -12.90
C MET A 696 -10.48 -0.49 -13.79
N ALA A 697 -11.71 -1.03 -13.69
CA ALA A 697 -12.84 -0.53 -14.44
C ALA A 697 -13.19 0.93 -14.08
N ILE A 698 -13.07 1.30 -12.80
CA ILE A 698 -13.33 2.66 -12.31
C ILE A 698 -12.22 3.61 -12.78
N GLU A 699 -10.96 3.20 -12.73
CA GLU A 699 -9.83 3.98 -13.27
C GLU A 699 -10.04 4.32 -14.76
N LEU A 700 -10.50 3.35 -15.56
CA LEU A 700 -10.80 3.60 -16.97
C LEU A 700 -11.99 4.52 -17.19
N ILE A 701 -13.03 4.44 -16.35
CA ILE A 701 -14.13 5.40 -16.34
C ILE A 701 -13.61 6.82 -16.09
N THR A 702 -12.69 6.98 -15.13
CA THR A 702 -12.03 8.26 -14.83
C THR A 702 -11.28 8.80 -16.05
N VAL A 703 -10.54 7.93 -16.76
CA VAL A 703 -9.84 8.28 -18.01
C VAL A 703 -10.82 8.72 -19.11
N TYR A 704 -11.94 8.02 -19.30
CA TYR A 704 -12.93 8.41 -20.29
C TYR A 704 -13.61 9.73 -19.97
N ALA A 705 -13.96 9.95 -18.70
CA ALA A 705 -14.58 11.20 -18.25
C ALA A 705 -13.65 12.40 -18.48
N SER A 706 -12.36 12.28 -18.15
CA SER A 706 -11.39 13.36 -18.29
C SER A 706 -11.03 13.66 -19.76
N ASN A 707 -10.92 12.64 -20.61
CA ASN A 707 -10.51 12.83 -22.02
C ASN A 707 -11.66 13.23 -22.95
N LEU A 708 -12.88 12.77 -22.67
CA LEU A 708 -14.03 12.99 -23.55
C LEU A 708 -14.91 14.16 -23.09
N GLU A 709 -14.77 14.61 -21.84
CA GLU A 709 -15.52 15.72 -21.26
C GLU A 709 -17.02 15.63 -21.60
N ALA A 710 -17.59 16.62 -22.30
CA ALA A 710 -19.01 16.65 -22.67
C ALA A 710 -19.48 15.42 -23.47
N GLY A 711 -18.58 14.74 -24.20
CA GLY A 711 -18.89 13.51 -24.92
C GLY A 711 -19.24 12.33 -24.01
N PHE A 712 -18.80 12.34 -22.74
CA PHE A 712 -19.06 11.30 -21.76
C PHE A 712 -20.32 11.54 -20.90
N ALA A 713 -20.88 12.75 -20.96
CA ALA A 713 -22.05 13.16 -20.18
C ALA A 713 -23.25 12.20 -20.20
N PRO A 714 -23.58 11.47 -21.30
CA PRO A 714 -24.67 10.50 -21.32
C PRO A 714 -24.57 9.36 -20.30
N TYR A 715 -23.35 9.04 -19.83
CA TYR A 715 -23.08 7.93 -18.90
C TYR A 715 -22.93 8.40 -17.45
N VAL A 716 -22.66 9.69 -17.24
CA VAL A 716 -22.25 10.23 -15.93
C VAL A 716 -23.27 9.97 -14.83
N THR A 717 -24.56 10.21 -15.05
CA THR A 717 -25.57 10.07 -13.98
C THR A 717 -25.65 8.62 -13.47
N GLU A 718 -25.60 7.64 -14.37
CA GLU A 718 -25.64 6.22 -13.98
C GLU A 718 -24.36 5.79 -13.27
N ILE A 719 -23.20 6.23 -13.77
CA ILE A 719 -21.90 5.92 -13.17
C ILE A 719 -21.78 6.56 -11.79
N MET A 720 -22.18 7.84 -11.65
CA MET A 720 -22.10 8.54 -10.38
C MET A 720 -22.89 7.81 -9.30
N ASP A 721 -24.13 7.41 -9.61
CA ASP A 721 -25.02 6.73 -8.67
C ASP A 721 -24.57 5.28 -8.37
N LYS A 722 -24.37 4.47 -9.40
CA LYS A 722 -24.16 3.02 -9.25
C LYS A 722 -22.72 2.59 -9.04
N VAL A 723 -21.76 3.46 -9.34
CA VAL A 723 -20.33 3.16 -9.29
C VAL A 723 -19.66 4.10 -8.30
N ALA A 724 -19.49 5.38 -8.62
CA ALA A 724 -18.66 6.28 -7.84
C ALA A 724 -19.18 6.48 -6.40
N ILE A 725 -20.43 6.91 -6.21
CA ILE A 725 -21.04 7.11 -4.87
C ILE A 725 -21.09 5.81 -4.06
N SER A 726 -21.42 4.69 -4.71
CA SER A 726 -21.44 3.38 -4.06
C SER A 726 -20.04 2.89 -3.69
N GLY A 727 -19.05 3.25 -4.50
CA GLY A 727 -17.65 2.86 -4.39
C GLY A 727 -16.94 3.64 -3.29
N LEU A 728 -17.28 4.91 -3.06
CA LEU A 728 -16.78 5.70 -1.93
C LEU A 728 -17.04 5.04 -0.57
N ALA A 729 -18.15 4.30 -0.43
CA ALA A 729 -18.53 3.61 0.80
C ALA A 729 -18.22 2.10 0.76
N PHE A 730 -17.36 1.65 -0.15
CA PHE A 730 -17.07 0.24 -0.36
C PHE A 730 -15.98 -0.28 0.59
N PHE A 731 -16.40 -0.76 1.76
CA PHE A 731 -15.53 -1.14 2.88
C PHE A 731 -14.53 -2.27 2.60
N PHE A 732 -14.74 -3.10 1.56
CA PHE A 732 -13.96 -4.32 1.36
C PHE A 732 -12.65 -4.13 0.58
N HIS A 733 -12.41 -2.95 -0.01
CA HIS A 733 -11.24 -2.73 -0.84
C HIS A 733 -10.88 -1.24 -0.97
N ASP A 734 -9.74 -0.86 -0.42
CA ASP A 734 -9.26 0.53 -0.35
C ASP A 734 -9.01 1.11 -1.76
N PRO A 735 -8.35 0.40 -2.69
CA PRO A 735 -8.18 0.90 -4.06
C PRO A 735 -9.50 1.24 -4.76
N VAL A 736 -10.58 0.50 -4.52
CA VAL A 736 -11.90 0.80 -5.13
C VAL A 736 -12.45 2.12 -4.59
N ARG A 737 -12.27 2.41 -3.29
CA ARG A 737 -12.68 3.67 -2.68
C ARG A 737 -11.89 4.84 -3.27
N VAL A 738 -10.57 4.70 -3.35
CA VAL A 738 -9.66 5.71 -3.93
C VAL A 738 -9.96 5.97 -5.41
N ALA A 739 -10.09 4.94 -6.24
CA ALA A 739 -10.45 5.11 -7.66
C ALA A 739 -11.82 5.78 -7.83
N SER A 740 -12.79 5.44 -6.97
CA SER A 740 -14.10 6.10 -6.97
C SER A 740 -13.99 7.57 -6.60
N ALA A 741 -13.15 7.91 -5.62
CA ALA A 741 -12.86 9.28 -5.21
C ALA A 741 -12.25 10.09 -6.36
N LYS A 742 -11.30 9.51 -7.11
CA LYS A 742 -10.69 10.11 -8.31
C LYS A 742 -11.68 10.27 -9.47
N ALA A 743 -12.65 9.37 -9.60
CA ALA A 743 -13.66 9.44 -10.66
C ALA A 743 -14.65 10.61 -10.46
N VAL A 744 -15.04 10.93 -9.21
CA VAL A 744 -16.07 11.94 -8.91
C VAL A 744 -15.80 13.31 -9.54
N PRO A 745 -14.65 13.99 -9.34
CA PRO A 745 -14.41 15.30 -9.91
C PRO A 745 -14.39 15.29 -11.45
N GLN A 746 -13.87 14.22 -12.07
CA GLN A 746 -13.84 14.08 -13.52
C GLN A 746 -15.24 13.90 -14.12
N LEU A 747 -16.09 13.11 -13.45
CA LEU A 747 -17.50 12.94 -13.82
C LEU A 747 -18.29 14.25 -13.67
N LEU A 748 -18.10 14.97 -12.57
CA LEU A 748 -18.70 16.30 -12.38
C LEU A 748 -18.23 17.26 -13.47
N ASN A 749 -16.94 17.29 -13.81
CA ASN A 749 -16.42 18.16 -14.84
C ASN A 749 -16.99 17.83 -16.22
N SER A 750 -17.02 16.56 -16.62
CA SER A 750 -17.66 16.10 -17.86
C SER A 750 -19.12 16.60 -17.97
N PHE A 751 -19.88 16.46 -16.89
CA PHE A 751 -21.27 16.91 -16.83
C PHE A 751 -21.42 18.43 -16.85
N LYS A 752 -20.53 19.14 -16.14
CA LYS A 752 -20.45 20.61 -16.12
C LYS A 752 -20.17 21.17 -17.50
N VAL A 753 -19.23 20.60 -18.25
CA VAL A 753 -18.90 21.06 -19.61
C VAL A 753 -20.08 20.85 -20.56
N ALA A 754 -20.83 19.74 -20.41
CA ALA A 754 -22.00 19.46 -21.26
C ALA A 754 -23.21 20.36 -20.99
N TYR A 755 -23.56 20.58 -19.71
CA TYR A 755 -24.82 21.23 -19.33
C TYR A 755 -24.65 22.63 -18.71
N GLY A 756 -23.46 22.96 -18.21
CA GLY A 756 -23.17 24.17 -17.45
C GLY A 756 -23.45 24.02 -15.95
N VAL A 757 -22.65 24.70 -15.14
CA VAL A 757 -22.68 24.62 -13.66
C VAL A 757 -24.00 25.09 -13.04
N ASN A 758 -24.73 26.00 -13.70
CA ASN A 758 -26.00 26.53 -13.22
C ASN A 758 -27.23 25.75 -13.74
N SER A 759 -27.02 24.62 -14.43
CA SER A 759 -28.11 23.80 -14.94
C SER A 759 -28.79 23.02 -13.81
N GLU A 760 -30.10 22.79 -13.93
CA GLU A 760 -30.85 21.98 -12.96
C GLU A 760 -30.28 20.56 -12.86
N GLN A 761 -29.83 20.02 -13.99
CA GLN A 761 -29.19 18.71 -14.07
C GLN A 761 -27.91 18.66 -13.22
N TYR A 762 -27.00 19.64 -13.39
CA TYR A 762 -25.76 19.68 -12.64
C TYR A 762 -26.01 19.88 -11.15
N LEU A 763 -26.91 20.81 -10.78
CA LEU A 763 -27.23 21.11 -9.38
C LEU A 763 -27.82 19.88 -8.65
N ASN A 764 -28.65 19.08 -9.33
CA ASN A 764 -29.18 17.84 -8.77
C ASN A 764 -28.09 16.79 -8.55
N LEU A 765 -27.17 16.63 -9.52
CA LEU A 765 -26.04 15.71 -9.41
C LEU A 765 -25.09 16.15 -8.27
N TRP A 766 -24.74 17.44 -8.24
CA TRP A 766 -23.87 18.04 -7.22
C TRP A 766 -24.42 17.80 -5.82
N LYS A 767 -25.71 18.07 -5.60
CA LYS A 767 -26.34 17.93 -4.28
C LYS A 767 -26.16 16.52 -3.70
N ILE A 768 -26.45 15.48 -4.48
CA ILE A 768 -26.32 14.09 -4.02
C ILE A 768 -24.85 13.75 -3.78
N THR A 769 -23.97 14.23 -4.67
CA THR A 769 -22.54 13.94 -4.62
C THR A 769 -21.88 14.56 -3.38
N ILE A 770 -22.10 15.85 -3.10
CA ILE A 770 -21.48 16.53 -1.97
C ILE A 770 -21.96 15.99 -0.62
N GLU A 771 -23.25 15.64 -0.50
CA GLU A 771 -23.80 15.00 0.69
C GLU A 771 -23.07 13.68 0.99
N LYS A 772 -22.78 12.86 -0.03
CA LYS A 772 -22.05 11.60 0.15
C LYS A 772 -20.58 11.82 0.49
N ILE A 773 -19.89 12.73 -0.21
CA ILE A 773 -18.47 13.01 0.07
C ILE A 773 -18.29 13.41 1.55
N LEU A 774 -19.15 14.30 2.06
CA LEU A 774 -19.10 14.75 3.45
C LEU A 774 -19.36 13.62 4.46
N GLU A 775 -20.26 12.68 4.15
CA GLU A 775 -20.49 11.49 4.98
C GLU A 775 -19.23 10.60 5.04
N VAL A 776 -18.53 10.44 3.92
CA VAL A 776 -17.34 9.57 3.83
C VAL A 776 -16.14 10.17 4.56
N LEU A 777 -15.96 11.50 4.52
CA LEU A 777 -14.94 12.20 5.32
C LEU A 777 -15.06 11.95 6.83
N GLU A 778 -16.24 11.60 7.34
CA GLU A 778 -16.46 11.29 8.76
C GLU A 778 -16.28 9.79 9.07
N THR A 779 -16.49 8.91 8.10
CA THR A 779 -16.62 7.46 8.33
C THR A 779 -15.45 6.63 7.81
N GLU A 780 -14.52 7.23 7.05
CA GLU A 780 -13.34 6.57 6.50
C GLU A 780 -12.33 6.20 7.60
N PRO A 781 -12.04 4.90 7.84
CA PRO A 781 -11.10 4.48 8.88
C PRO A 781 -9.62 4.59 8.48
N ALA A 782 -9.27 4.46 7.19
CA ALA A 782 -7.89 4.41 6.74
C ALA A 782 -7.35 5.82 6.46
N ILE A 783 -6.21 6.18 7.07
CA ILE A 783 -5.66 7.56 7.03
C ILE A 783 -5.26 7.96 5.61
N GLU A 784 -4.55 7.09 4.90
CA GLU A 784 -4.15 7.30 3.50
C GLU A 784 -5.38 7.46 2.59
N THR A 785 -6.38 6.57 2.73
CA THR A 785 -7.63 6.68 1.97
C THR A 785 -8.40 7.97 2.34
N LEU A 786 -8.38 8.38 3.61
CA LEU A 786 -9.03 9.62 4.06
C LEU A 786 -8.38 10.86 3.40
N ALA A 787 -7.06 10.87 3.20
CA ALA A 787 -6.39 11.94 2.45
C ALA A 787 -6.94 12.04 1.02
N GLU A 788 -7.09 10.90 0.33
CA GLU A 788 -7.71 10.81 -0.99
C GLU A 788 -9.19 11.25 -0.99
N MET A 789 -9.93 11.04 0.10
CA MET A 789 -11.30 11.56 0.25
C MET A 789 -11.33 13.09 0.40
N TYR A 790 -10.36 13.68 1.12
CA TYR A 790 -10.18 15.13 1.15
C TYR A 790 -9.82 15.69 -0.23
N GLN A 791 -9.00 14.96 -1.00
CA GLN A 791 -8.72 15.29 -2.39
C GLN A 791 -9.95 15.29 -3.28
N CYS A 792 -10.74 14.21 -3.26
CA CYS A 792 -12.02 14.16 -3.94
C CYS A 792 -12.93 15.34 -3.55
N PHE A 793 -13.00 15.67 -2.26
CA PHE A 793 -13.78 16.81 -1.79
C PHE A 793 -13.33 18.13 -2.40
N TYR A 794 -12.04 18.49 -2.29
CA TYR A 794 -11.58 19.79 -2.73
C TYR A 794 -11.59 19.91 -4.25
N GLU A 795 -11.28 18.84 -5.00
CA GLU A 795 -11.38 18.85 -6.46
C GLU A 795 -12.83 18.99 -6.92
N ALA A 796 -13.76 18.30 -6.26
CA ALA A 796 -15.18 18.40 -6.59
C ALA A 796 -15.75 19.80 -6.29
N VAL A 797 -15.30 20.45 -5.21
CA VAL A 797 -15.63 21.85 -4.91
C VAL A 797 -15.00 22.80 -5.92
N GLU A 798 -13.75 22.57 -6.34
CA GLU A 798 -13.08 23.38 -7.37
C GLU A 798 -13.82 23.30 -8.72
N VAL A 799 -14.28 22.10 -9.11
CA VAL A 799 -15.12 21.89 -10.30
C VAL A 799 -16.44 22.65 -10.17
N SER A 800 -17.12 22.58 -9.02
CA SER A 800 -18.39 23.29 -8.80
C SER A 800 -18.22 24.81 -8.67
N GLY A 801 -17.08 25.28 -8.17
CA GLY A 801 -16.70 26.67 -8.07
C GLY A 801 -17.41 27.47 -6.97
N LYS A 802 -17.53 28.77 -7.22
CA LYS A 802 -17.98 29.79 -6.25
C LYS A 802 -19.39 29.50 -5.71
N ASP A 803 -19.58 29.71 -4.40
CA ASP A 803 -20.86 29.58 -3.69
C ASP A 803 -21.52 28.18 -3.84
N SER A 804 -20.71 27.13 -4.09
CA SER A 804 -21.18 25.75 -4.27
C SER A 804 -21.59 25.02 -2.99
N LEU A 805 -21.18 25.50 -1.82
CA LEU A 805 -21.46 24.89 -0.52
C LEU A 805 -22.55 25.66 0.23
N SER A 806 -23.50 24.92 0.82
CA SER A 806 -24.49 25.50 1.72
C SER A 806 -23.92 25.69 3.13
N ASN A 807 -24.62 26.44 3.98
CA ASN A 807 -24.25 26.55 5.40
C ASN A 807 -24.24 25.19 6.10
N ASP A 808 -25.17 24.30 5.76
CA ASP A 808 -25.22 22.96 6.34
C ASP A 808 -24.01 22.13 5.86
N HIS A 809 -23.62 22.23 4.59
CA HIS A 809 -22.42 21.55 4.07
C HIS A 809 -21.15 22.01 4.79
N MET A 810 -20.98 23.33 4.96
CA MET A 810 -19.82 23.90 5.67
C MET A 810 -19.79 23.48 7.15
N ALA A 811 -20.95 23.41 7.80
CA ALA A 811 -21.05 22.95 9.19
C ALA A 811 -20.72 21.45 9.34
N THR A 812 -21.18 20.62 8.40
CA THR A 812 -20.84 19.18 8.36
C THR A 812 -19.35 18.99 8.12
N PHE A 813 -18.76 19.66 7.13
CA PHE A 813 -17.31 19.60 6.87
C PHE A 813 -16.48 19.90 8.13
N ILE A 814 -16.80 20.99 8.85
CA ILE A 814 -16.08 21.34 10.08
C ILE A 814 -16.28 20.28 11.17
N THR A 815 -17.44 19.63 11.22
CA THR A 815 -17.68 18.55 12.20
C THR A 815 -16.81 17.34 11.89
N SER A 816 -16.71 16.94 10.62
CA SER A 816 -15.81 15.87 10.18
C SER A 816 -14.35 16.24 10.46
N ALA A 817 -13.90 17.43 10.05
CA ALA A 817 -12.53 17.91 10.29
C ALA A 817 -12.19 17.97 11.79
N GLU A 818 -13.13 18.37 12.64
CA GLU A 818 -12.92 18.36 14.10
C GLU A 818 -12.75 16.94 14.65
N SER A 819 -13.44 15.94 14.10
CA SER A 819 -13.26 14.53 14.46
C SER A 819 -11.87 14.03 14.04
N VAL A 820 -11.50 14.28 12.79
CA VAL A 820 -10.20 13.88 12.23
C VAL A 820 -9.03 14.48 13.03
N LEU A 821 -9.12 15.76 13.41
CA LEU A 821 -8.09 16.41 14.24
C LEU A 821 -8.00 15.82 15.66
N LYS A 822 -9.10 15.33 16.24
CA LYS A 822 -9.09 14.63 17.54
C LYS A 822 -8.37 13.29 17.43
N ASP A 823 -8.71 12.51 16.41
CA ASP A 823 -8.12 11.19 16.20
C ASP A 823 -6.63 11.32 15.88
N TYR A 824 -6.25 12.30 15.05
CA TYR A 824 -4.86 12.68 14.80
C TYR A 824 -4.10 12.99 16.10
N GLN A 825 -4.68 13.82 16.99
CA GLN A 825 -4.04 14.16 18.26
C GLN A 825 -3.84 12.92 19.15
N GLN A 826 -4.81 12.00 19.14
CA GLN A 826 -4.69 10.75 19.88
C GLN A 826 -3.51 9.91 19.35
N ARG A 827 -3.42 9.69 18.03
CA ARG A 827 -2.32 8.95 17.41
C ARG A 827 -0.95 9.56 17.69
N VAL A 828 -0.84 10.90 17.58
CA VAL A 828 0.40 11.62 17.90
C VAL A 828 0.82 11.41 19.36
N ASN A 829 -0.14 11.44 20.29
CA ASN A 829 0.15 11.22 21.71
C ASN A 829 0.58 9.77 21.99
N GLU A 830 -0.10 8.79 21.40
CA GLU A 830 0.26 7.37 21.52
C GLU A 830 1.68 7.12 21.00
N ARG A 831 2.00 7.65 19.82
CA ARG A 831 3.37 7.61 19.26
C ARG A 831 4.41 8.28 20.15
N ALA A 832 4.07 9.40 20.79
CA ALA A 832 4.96 10.07 21.72
C ALA A 832 5.19 9.25 23.01
N GLU A 833 4.16 8.57 23.51
CA GLU A 833 4.28 7.62 24.63
C GLU A 833 5.18 6.44 24.25
N GLU A 834 4.97 5.84 23.08
CA GLU A 834 5.82 4.75 22.59
C GLU A 834 7.27 5.18 22.41
N ALA A 835 7.52 6.37 21.86
CA ALA A 835 8.86 6.92 21.72
C ALA A 835 9.56 7.10 23.08
N ASN A 836 8.81 7.47 24.14
CA ASN A 836 9.34 7.58 25.50
C ASN A 836 9.62 6.23 26.17
N GLU A 837 9.00 5.14 25.71
CA GLU A 837 9.23 3.78 26.20
C GLU A 837 10.41 3.06 25.48
N ARG A 838 10.94 3.63 24.40
CA ARG A 838 12.11 3.09 23.66
C ARG A 838 13.38 3.14 24.51
N GLU A 839 14.23 2.12 24.37
CA GLU A 839 15.56 2.13 25.03
C GLU A 839 16.47 3.19 24.39
N ASP A 840 17.39 3.78 25.15
CA ASP A 840 18.36 4.76 24.63
C ASP A 840 19.10 4.21 23.39
N GLY A 841 18.96 4.90 22.26
CA GLY A 841 19.53 4.52 20.97
C GLY A 841 18.78 3.38 20.23
N GLU A 842 17.52 3.14 20.55
CA GLU A 842 16.56 2.40 19.72
C GLU A 842 15.90 3.38 18.73
N GLU A 843 16.14 3.15 17.43
CA GLU A 843 15.53 3.94 16.36
C GLU A 843 14.04 3.60 16.21
N PRO A 844 13.21 4.54 15.71
CA PRO A 844 11.85 4.21 15.29
C PRO A 844 11.87 3.06 14.27
N GLY A 845 10.88 2.16 14.33
CA GLY A 845 10.67 1.22 13.23
C GLY A 845 10.02 1.92 12.03
N GLU A 846 10.11 1.31 10.85
CA GLU A 846 9.53 1.83 9.61
C GLU A 846 8.02 2.13 9.74
N ASP A 847 7.24 1.28 10.43
CA ASP A 847 5.82 1.52 10.68
C ASP A 847 5.53 2.87 11.37
N TYR A 848 6.45 3.32 12.23
CA TYR A 848 6.32 4.63 12.87
C TYR A 848 6.53 5.76 11.87
N GLU A 849 7.48 5.60 10.95
CA GLU A 849 7.80 6.58 9.92
C GLU A 849 6.65 6.68 8.91
N PHE A 850 6.17 5.54 8.38
CA PHE A 850 4.98 5.50 7.52
C PHE A 850 3.75 6.14 8.17
N ALA A 851 3.47 5.82 9.44
CA ALA A 851 2.33 6.44 10.13
C ALA A 851 2.49 7.95 10.30
N VAL A 852 3.72 8.47 10.40
CA VAL A 852 3.99 9.91 10.44
C VAL A 852 3.79 10.53 9.05
N GLU A 853 4.28 9.88 7.98
CA GLU A 853 4.09 10.32 6.59
C GLU A 853 2.61 10.35 6.18
N ASP A 854 1.83 9.33 6.54
CA ASP A 854 0.38 9.29 6.31
C ASP A 854 -0.34 10.49 6.95
N ASP A 855 0.01 10.78 8.20
CA ASP A 855 -0.55 11.89 8.96
C ASP A 855 -0.12 13.25 8.39
N GLN A 856 1.09 13.37 7.85
CA GLN A 856 1.55 14.57 7.15
C GLN A 856 0.79 14.77 5.83
N THR A 857 0.58 13.70 5.07
CA THR A 857 -0.19 13.69 3.82
C THR A 857 -1.63 14.10 4.09
N LEU A 858 -2.28 13.49 5.10
CA LEU A 858 -3.63 13.86 5.52
C LEU A 858 -3.74 15.35 5.87
N LEU A 859 -2.83 15.89 6.68
CA LEU A 859 -2.83 17.32 7.00
C LEU A 859 -2.67 18.19 5.75
N SER A 860 -1.80 17.80 4.82
CA SER A 860 -1.60 18.49 3.54
C SER A 860 -2.89 18.57 2.72
N ASP A 861 -3.61 17.46 2.54
CA ASP A 861 -4.86 17.46 1.78
C ASP A 861 -6.02 18.15 2.52
N MET A 862 -6.02 18.09 3.85
CA MET A 862 -6.90 18.93 4.66
C MET A 862 -6.65 20.43 4.39
N ASN A 863 -5.39 20.90 4.32
CA ASN A 863 -5.08 22.29 3.99
C ASN A 863 -5.65 22.68 2.63
N LYS A 864 -5.47 21.85 1.60
CA LYS A 864 -6.03 22.10 0.26
C LYS A 864 -7.56 22.18 0.28
N ALA A 865 -8.22 21.37 1.12
CA ALA A 865 -9.65 21.46 1.34
C ALA A 865 -10.07 22.78 2.00
N PHE A 866 -9.39 23.20 3.08
CA PHE A 866 -9.64 24.50 3.72
C PHE A 866 -9.40 25.66 2.75
N HIS A 867 -8.27 25.65 2.04
CA HIS A 867 -7.93 26.62 0.99
C HIS A 867 -9.05 26.74 -0.04
N THR A 868 -9.52 25.62 -0.57
CA THR A 868 -10.56 25.58 -1.60
C THR A 868 -11.89 26.12 -1.09
N ILE A 869 -12.28 25.81 0.16
CA ILE A 869 -13.47 26.40 0.78
C ILE A 869 -13.30 27.91 0.94
N PHE A 870 -12.19 28.39 1.49
CA PHE A 870 -11.95 29.82 1.65
C PHE A 870 -11.94 30.55 0.30
N LYS A 871 -11.32 29.99 -0.73
CA LYS A 871 -11.30 30.53 -2.10
C LYS A 871 -12.71 30.75 -2.67
N HIS A 872 -13.60 29.76 -2.52
CA HIS A 872 -14.93 29.78 -3.15
C HIS A 872 -16.06 30.32 -2.27
N GLN A 873 -15.92 30.26 -0.94
CA GLN A 873 -16.93 30.68 0.05
C GLN A 873 -16.55 31.99 0.77
N GLN A 874 -15.25 32.30 0.85
CA GLN A 874 -14.71 33.53 1.46
C GLN A 874 -15.23 33.71 2.90
N GLN A 875 -15.72 34.92 3.23
CA GLN A 875 -16.15 35.28 4.58
C GLN A 875 -17.33 34.46 5.12
N SER A 876 -18.10 33.78 4.25
CA SER A 876 -19.25 32.97 4.70
C SER A 876 -18.83 31.72 5.49
N PHE A 877 -17.58 31.28 5.32
CA PHE A 877 -17.04 30.13 6.02
C PHE A 877 -16.52 30.43 7.43
N LEU A 878 -16.15 31.68 7.71
CA LEU A 878 -15.56 32.11 8.98
C LEU A 878 -16.33 31.63 10.24
N PRO A 879 -17.67 31.76 10.33
CA PRO A 879 -18.41 31.33 11.53
C PRO A 879 -18.32 29.82 11.80
N HIS A 880 -18.11 29.01 10.76
CA HIS A 880 -17.94 27.57 10.90
C HIS A 880 -16.50 27.26 11.31
N TRP A 881 -15.53 27.86 10.63
CA TRP A 881 -14.10 27.73 10.90
C TRP A 881 -13.71 28.13 12.34
N GLU A 882 -14.38 29.13 12.93
CA GLU A 882 -14.16 29.59 14.31
C GLU A 882 -14.21 28.47 15.37
N ARG A 883 -14.92 27.38 15.10
CA ARG A 883 -14.98 26.20 15.99
C ARG A 883 -13.61 25.54 16.19
N LEU A 884 -12.69 25.71 15.25
CA LEU A 884 -11.38 25.08 15.24
C LEU A 884 -10.27 25.96 15.83
N LEU A 885 -10.56 27.20 16.27
CA LEU A 885 -9.56 28.15 16.82
C LEU A 885 -8.65 27.55 17.89
N ASN A 886 -9.18 26.67 18.76
CA ASN A 886 -8.38 26.00 19.79
C ASN A 886 -7.30 25.07 19.21
N TYR A 887 -7.56 24.41 18.07
CA TYR A 887 -6.57 23.56 17.41
C TYR A 887 -5.46 24.40 16.78
N TYR A 888 -5.81 25.53 16.15
CA TYR A 888 -4.80 26.46 15.62
C TYR A 888 -3.89 27.00 16.74
N ASP A 889 -4.46 27.41 17.88
CA ASP A 889 -3.69 27.84 19.05
C ASP A 889 -2.74 26.75 19.56
N LEU A 890 -3.16 25.48 19.51
CA LEU A 890 -2.32 24.36 19.90
C LEU A 890 -1.20 24.13 18.88
N PHE A 891 -1.55 24.10 17.60
CA PHE A 891 -0.66 23.68 16.50
C PHE A 891 0.44 24.70 16.23
N VAL A 892 0.15 26.00 16.31
CA VAL A 892 1.17 27.06 16.13
C VAL A 892 2.28 27.02 17.18
N HIS A 893 2.04 26.40 18.34
CA HIS A 893 3.03 26.22 19.41
C HIS A 893 3.60 24.79 19.48
N SER A 894 3.25 23.92 18.53
CA SER A 894 3.66 22.52 18.53
C SER A 894 5.16 22.36 18.27
N GLN A 895 5.75 21.30 18.83
CA GLN A 895 7.11 20.88 18.46
C GLN A 895 7.16 20.26 17.07
N ASP A 896 6.04 19.69 16.61
CA ASP A 896 5.89 19.15 15.27
C ASP A 896 5.80 20.30 14.25
N ALA A 897 6.73 20.30 13.29
CA ALA A 897 6.80 21.32 12.26
C ALA A 897 5.62 21.29 11.30
N THR A 898 5.08 20.11 11.00
CA THR A 898 3.97 19.92 10.07
C THR A 898 2.69 20.51 10.65
N GLN A 899 2.47 20.38 11.96
CA GLN A 899 1.34 21.03 12.64
C GLN A 899 1.44 22.56 12.56
N ARG A 900 2.65 23.11 12.79
CA ARG A 900 2.88 24.56 12.64
C ARG A 900 2.62 25.00 11.20
N GLN A 901 3.11 24.26 10.20
CA GLN A 901 2.88 24.52 8.79
C GLN A 901 1.38 24.57 8.47
N TRP A 902 0.65 23.54 8.90
CA TRP A 902 -0.79 23.41 8.67
C TRP A 902 -1.56 24.61 9.19
N ALA A 903 -1.28 25.02 10.43
CA ALA A 903 -1.92 26.18 11.01
C ALA A 903 -1.57 27.47 10.26
N LEU A 904 -0.30 27.67 9.88
CA LEU A 904 0.13 28.86 9.13
C LEU A 904 -0.57 28.96 7.78
N CYS A 905 -0.61 27.88 6.99
CA CYS A 905 -1.24 27.87 5.67
C CYS A 905 -2.72 28.27 5.71
N ILE A 906 -3.49 27.77 6.68
CA ILE A 906 -4.92 28.14 6.78
C ILE A 906 -5.09 29.59 7.26
N LEU A 907 -4.22 30.09 8.13
CA LEU A 907 -4.24 31.50 8.54
C LEU A 907 -3.90 32.42 7.34
N ASP A 908 -3.05 31.97 6.42
CA ASP A 908 -2.78 32.65 5.16
C ASP A 908 -4.01 32.70 4.26
N ASP A 909 -4.77 31.61 4.17
CA ASP A 909 -6.05 31.58 3.43
C ASP A 909 -7.09 32.54 4.00
N VAL A 910 -7.15 32.66 5.34
CA VAL A 910 -8.01 33.65 6.00
C VAL A 910 -7.59 35.07 5.60
N LEU A 911 -6.29 35.36 5.54
CA LEU A 911 -5.78 36.66 5.07
C LEU A 911 -6.12 36.90 3.60
N GLU A 912 -5.96 35.89 2.76
CA GLU A 912 -6.09 36.00 1.30
C GLU A 912 -7.54 36.20 0.87
N PHE A 913 -8.44 35.36 1.36
CA PHE A 913 -9.79 35.25 0.85
C PHE A 913 -10.82 36.03 1.68
N CYS A 914 -10.50 36.38 2.93
CA CYS A 914 -11.39 37.18 3.77
C CYS A 914 -10.97 38.66 3.88
N GLY A 915 -9.78 39.02 3.37
CA GLY A 915 -9.31 40.40 3.25
C GLY A 915 -9.35 41.15 4.59
N PRO A 916 -9.92 42.37 4.69
CA PRO A 916 -9.97 43.13 5.94
C PRO A 916 -10.71 42.46 7.10
N ALA A 917 -11.59 41.48 6.84
CA ALA A 917 -12.28 40.74 7.90
C ALA A 917 -11.31 39.86 8.72
N SER A 918 -10.18 39.45 8.14
CA SER A 918 -9.11 38.70 8.83
C SER A 918 -8.58 39.42 10.07
N TRP A 919 -8.69 40.77 10.13
CA TRP A 919 -8.27 41.57 11.28
C TRP A 919 -8.98 41.17 12.59
N ASN A 920 -10.19 40.60 12.51
CA ASN A 920 -10.91 40.09 13.68
C ASN A 920 -10.14 38.95 14.39
N TYR A 921 -9.23 38.28 13.68
CA TYR A 921 -8.41 37.18 14.18
C TYR A 921 -6.94 37.59 14.35
N TYR A 922 -6.64 38.90 14.42
CA TYR A 922 -5.27 39.41 14.55
C TYR A 922 -4.47 38.73 15.67
N SER A 923 -5.09 38.48 16.82
CA SER A 923 -4.44 37.80 17.96
C SER A 923 -4.01 36.37 17.67
N TYR A 924 -4.66 35.70 16.71
CA TYR A 924 -4.36 34.33 16.29
C TYR A 924 -3.39 34.27 15.11
N ILE A 925 -3.19 35.37 14.38
CA ILE A 925 -2.41 35.39 13.13
C ILE A 925 -1.06 36.08 13.31
N ALA A 926 -1.04 37.26 13.94
CA ALA A 926 0.13 38.15 13.88
C ALA A 926 1.39 37.54 14.51
N GLN A 927 1.26 36.92 15.69
CA GLN A 927 2.39 36.32 16.38
C GLN A 927 2.85 35.02 15.70
N PRO A 928 1.95 34.09 15.30
CA PRO A 928 2.36 32.93 14.51
C PRO A 928 3.11 33.26 13.22
N LEU A 929 2.72 34.30 12.47
CA LEU A 929 3.50 34.74 11.30
C LEU A 929 4.92 35.22 11.67
N VAL A 930 5.05 35.94 12.79
CA VAL A 930 6.37 36.39 13.27
C VAL A 930 7.26 35.22 13.66
N ASP A 931 6.69 34.22 14.33
CA ASP A 931 7.42 33.04 14.78
C ASP A 931 7.73 32.10 13.61
N GLY A 932 6.79 31.92 12.68
CA GLY A 932 6.95 31.13 11.47
C GLY A 932 8.05 31.68 10.54
N MET A 933 8.15 33.00 10.35
CA MET A 933 9.26 33.60 9.60
C MET A 933 10.63 33.34 10.25
N ARG A 934 10.66 32.99 11.55
CA ARG A 934 11.88 32.66 12.31
C ARG A 934 12.09 31.17 12.51
N ASP A 935 11.17 30.33 12.04
CA ASP A 935 11.21 28.88 12.21
C ASP A 935 12.48 28.30 11.59
N ASP A 936 12.96 27.21 12.14
CA ASP A 936 14.12 26.48 11.61
C ASP A 936 13.76 25.66 10.38
N GLN A 937 12.49 25.29 10.21
CA GLN A 937 11.98 24.58 9.04
C GLN A 937 11.61 25.53 7.90
N ALA A 938 12.13 25.24 6.70
CA ALA A 938 11.98 26.11 5.54
C ALA A 938 10.53 26.28 5.10
N ALA A 939 9.75 25.19 5.12
CA ALA A 939 8.33 25.21 4.77
C ALA A 939 7.51 26.16 5.66
N ASN A 940 7.80 26.22 6.96
CA ASN A 940 7.14 27.14 7.90
C ASN A 940 7.53 28.60 7.63
N ARG A 941 8.81 28.85 7.31
CA ARG A 941 9.25 30.18 6.88
C ARG A 941 8.56 30.59 5.59
N GLN A 942 8.42 29.69 4.63
CA GLN A 942 7.74 29.93 3.37
C GLN A 942 6.29 30.36 3.59
N ALA A 943 5.51 29.55 4.33
CA ALA A 943 4.12 29.87 4.66
C ALA A 943 4.02 31.23 5.37
N ALA A 944 4.78 31.44 6.45
CA ALA A 944 4.71 32.70 7.17
C ALA A 944 5.14 33.93 6.35
N CYS A 945 6.14 33.80 5.48
CA CYS A 945 6.51 34.86 4.55
C CYS A 945 5.36 35.15 3.59
N TYR A 946 4.78 34.11 2.99
CA TYR A 946 3.61 34.20 2.12
C TYR A 946 2.46 34.95 2.81
N GLY A 947 2.10 34.55 4.03
CA GLY A 947 1.11 35.19 4.88
C GLY A 947 1.33 36.70 5.08
N VAL A 948 2.55 37.13 5.41
CA VAL A 948 2.87 38.56 5.52
C VAL A 948 2.69 39.29 4.19
N GLY A 949 3.11 38.67 3.07
CA GLY A 949 2.90 39.20 1.74
C GLY A 949 1.42 39.34 1.36
N VAL A 950 0.61 38.35 1.69
CA VAL A 950 -0.84 38.35 1.49
C VAL A 950 -1.51 39.40 2.37
N ALA A 951 -1.15 39.49 3.66
CA ALA A 951 -1.65 40.53 4.56
C ALA A 951 -1.39 41.94 3.98
N ALA A 952 -0.22 42.15 3.36
CA ALA A 952 0.12 43.40 2.70
C ALA A 952 -0.76 43.69 1.46
N HIS A 953 -1.07 42.68 0.66
CA HIS A 953 -1.85 42.83 -0.58
C HIS A 953 -3.37 42.86 -0.34
N LYS A 954 -3.89 42.00 0.54
CA LYS A 954 -5.33 41.71 0.72
C LYS A 954 -5.88 42.13 2.09
N GLY A 955 -5.05 42.21 3.12
CA GLY A 955 -5.48 42.51 4.49
C GLY A 955 -6.03 43.93 4.69
N GLY A 956 -5.65 44.88 3.84
CA GLY A 956 -6.11 46.27 3.91
C GLY A 956 -5.45 47.09 5.02
N GLU A 957 -5.92 48.34 5.20
CA GLU A 957 -5.30 49.32 6.10
C GLU A 957 -5.02 48.82 7.54
N PRO A 958 -5.88 48.01 8.19
CA PRO A 958 -5.60 47.51 9.54
C PRO A 958 -4.27 46.75 9.65
N TRP A 959 -3.90 45.98 8.63
CA TRP A 959 -2.66 45.19 8.61
C TRP A 959 -1.41 46.00 8.25
N ALA A 960 -1.56 47.23 7.76
CA ALA A 960 -0.47 48.00 7.16
C ALA A 960 0.70 48.29 8.12
N GLU A 961 0.42 48.52 9.42
CA GLU A 961 1.46 48.73 10.42
C GLU A 961 2.24 47.45 10.74
N PHE A 962 1.54 46.32 10.86
CA PHE A 962 2.16 45.02 11.11
C PHE A 962 3.09 44.62 9.98
N VAL A 963 2.61 44.65 8.73
CA VAL A 963 3.41 44.19 7.58
C VAL A 963 4.63 45.08 7.31
N ALA A 964 4.52 46.40 7.56
CA ALA A 964 5.68 47.29 7.53
C ALA A 964 6.68 46.99 8.65
N GLY A 965 6.19 46.63 9.84
CA GLY A 965 7.00 46.18 10.98
C GLY A 965 7.71 44.84 10.76
N SER A 966 7.21 43.99 9.86
CA SER A 966 7.78 42.67 9.53
C SER A 966 8.97 42.72 8.56
N LEU A 967 9.22 43.85 7.89
CA LEU A 967 10.31 44.00 6.91
C LEU A 967 11.70 43.53 7.42
N PRO A 968 12.15 43.87 8.65
CA PRO A 968 13.44 43.39 9.14
C PRO A 968 13.53 41.86 9.19
N ILE A 969 12.45 41.19 9.63
CA ILE A 969 12.40 39.74 9.75
C ILE A 969 12.43 39.09 8.36
N LEU A 970 11.66 39.63 7.40
CA LEU A 970 11.69 39.16 6.02
C LEU A 970 13.11 39.26 5.42
N PHE A 971 13.85 40.34 5.70
CA PHE A 971 15.25 40.41 5.28
C PHE A 971 16.16 39.40 5.98
N ASP A 972 15.91 39.10 7.26
CA ASP A 972 16.68 38.08 7.98
C ASP A 972 16.50 36.69 7.36
N VAL A 973 15.29 36.35 6.88
CA VAL A 973 15.04 35.11 6.13
C VAL A 973 15.94 35.03 4.89
N THR A 974 15.97 36.09 4.08
CA THR A 974 16.79 36.13 2.85
C THR A 974 18.30 36.11 3.08
N ARG A 975 18.75 36.31 4.32
CA ARG A 975 20.17 36.40 4.71
C ARG A 975 20.65 35.21 5.52
N ARG A 976 19.83 34.16 5.68
CA ARG A 976 20.27 32.92 6.32
C ARG A 976 21.47 32.31 5.57
N PRO A 977 22.40 31.63 6.26
CA PRO A 977 23.62 31.08 5.62
C PRO A 977 23.36 30.20 4.40
N ASN A 978 22.23 29.49 4.38
CA ASN A 978 21.83 28.57 3.32
C ASN A 978 20.56 29.05 2.58
N ALA A 979 20.24 30.34 2.59
CA ALA A 979 18.98 30.89 2.05
C ALA A 979 18.68 30.52 0.57
N ARG A 980 19.65 30.02 -0.18
CA ARG A 980 19.55 29.64 -1.59
C ARG A 980 19.91 28.17 -1.87
N SER A 981 19.97 27.31 -0.86
CA SER A 981 19.96 25.87 -1.09
C SER A 981 18.58 25.42 -1.54
N ASP A 982 18.49 24.23 -2.14
CA ASP A 982 17.25 23.68 -2.70
C ASP A 982 16.11 23.68 -1.67
N ASP A 983 16.40 23.31 -0.41
CA ASP A 983 15.43 23.30 0.69
C ASP A 983 14.90 24.70 1.10
N ASP A 984 15.73 25.74 0.93
CA ASP A 984 15.51 27.09 1.51
C ASP A 984 15.06 28.11 0.46
N ALA A 985 15.25 27.80 -0.83
CA ALA A 985 15.05 28.73 -1.92
C ALA A 985 13.62 29.29 -1.97
N PHE A 986 12.61 28.42 -1.80
CA PHE A 986 11.19 28.81 -1.80
C PHE A 986 10.83 29.77 -0.66
N ALA A 987 11.37 29.56 0.54
CA ALA A 987 11.16 30.46 1.67
C ALA A 987 11.77 31.85 1.40
N THR A 988 12.98 31.88 0.85
CA THR A 988 13.67 33.11 0.48
C THR A 988 12.97 33.87 -0.63
N GLU A 989 12.45 33.16 -1.64
CA GLU A 989 11.70 33.77 -2.73
C GLU A 989 10.34 34.31 -2.27
N ASN A 990 9.65 33.62 -1.37
CA ASN A 990 8.44 34.15 -0.72
C ASN A 990 8.74 35.38 0.15
N ALA A 991 9.86 35.42 0.85
CA ALA A 991 10.30 36.62 1.56
C ALA A 991 10.57 37.79 0.59
N CYS A 992 11.28 37.52 -0.52
CA CYS A 992 11.54 38.48 -1.59
C CYS A 992 10.24 39.06 -2.19
N ALA A 993 9.29 38.19 -2.54
CA ALA A 993 7.99 38.61 -3.08
C ALA A 993 7.17 39.36 -2.03
N SER A 994 7.25 38.99 -0.76
CA SER A 994 6.51 39.65 0.33
C SER A 994 7.04 41.04 0.65
N ILE A 995 8.36 41.23 0.62
CA ILE A 995 8.97 42.57 0.70
C ILE A 995 8.47 43.44 -0.48
N ALA A 996 8.41 42.89 -1.70
CA ALA A 996 7.86 43.59 -2.86
C ALA A 996 6.38 43.97 -2.66
N LYS A 997 5.54 43.04 -2.16
CA LYS A 997 4.12 43.30 -1.84
C LYS A 997 3.98 44.40 -0.78
N VAL A 998 4.79 44.39 0.28
CA VAL A 998 4.79 45.45 1.31
C VAL A 998 5.16 46.80 0.72
N LEU A 999 6.23 46.88 -0.07
CA LEU A 999 6.68 48.11 -0.71
C LEU A 999 5.67 48.65 -1.72
N HIS A 1000 4.99 47.78 -2.45
CA HIS A 1000 4.02 48.16 -3.47
C HIS A 1000 2.69 48.63 -2.86
N PHE A 1001 2.10 47.84 -1.95
CA PHE A 1001 0.75 48.08 -1.44
C PHE A 1001 0.72 48.94 -0.16
N ASN A 1002 1.80 48.97 0.63
CA ASN A 1002 1.84 49.62 1.95
C ASN A 1002 2.98 50.65 2.07
N HIS A 1003 3.41 51.22 0.94
CA HIS A 1003 4.56 52.14 0.87
C HIS A 1003 4.47 53.31 1.87
N SER A 1004 3.26 53.75 2.23
CA SER A 1004 3.01 54.91 3.10
C SER A 1004 3.40 54.66 4.55
N LYS A 1005 3.49 53.40 4.97
CA LYS A 1005 3.90 52.98 6.33
C LYS A 1005 5.38 52.59 6.41
N VAL A 1006 6.05 52.43 5.27
CA VAL A 1006 7.46 52.01 5.22
C VAL A 1006 8.39 53.20 5.47
N GLN A 1007 9.15 53.13 6.56
CA GLN A 1007 10.22 54.10 6.82
C GLN A 1007 11.41 53.84 5.89
N ASN A 1008 12.02 54.91 5.38
CA ASN A 1008 13.16 54.84 4.45
C ASN A 1008 12.93 53.94 3.22
N ALA A 1009 11.75 54.01 2.58
CA ALA A 1009 11.36 53.14 1.47
C ALA A 1009 12.42 53.02 0.35
N SER A 1010 13.18 54.09 0.04
CA SER A 1010 14.27 54.02 -0.94
C SER A 1010 15.43 53.10 -0.52
N GLU A 1011 15.78 53.06 0.76
CA GLU A 1011 16.81 52.15 1.29
C GLU A 1011 16.29 50.72 1.31
N VAL A 1012 15.02 50.53 1.67
CA VAL A 1012 14.35 49.22 1.66
C VAL A 1012 14.30 48.64 0.23
N VAL A 1013 13.97 49.47 -0.77
CA VAL A 1013 14.02 49.07 -2.19
C VAL A 1013 15.43 48.66 -2.61
N ALA A 1014 16.47 49.38 -2.16
CA ALA A 1014 17.85 49.02 -2.49
C ALA A 1014 18.24 47.66 -1.90
N GLY A 1015 17.87 47.39 -0.65
CA GLY A 1015 18.09 46.09 0.00
C GLY A 1015 17.25 44.97 -0.61
N TRP A 1016 16.04 45.26 -1.09
CA TRP A 1016 15.19 44.28 -1.77
C TRP A 1016 15.80 43.80 -3.11
N ILE A 1017 16.51 44.67 -3.84
CA ILE A 1017 17.19 44.24 -5.08
C ILE A 1017 18.25 43.16 -4.78
N ASP A 1018 18.84 43.13 -3.58
CA ASP A 1018 19.77 42.08 -3.17
C ASP A 1018 19.10 40.72 -2.91
N THR A 1019 17.77 40.67 -2.80
CA THR A 1019 17.03 39.43 -2.61
C THR A 1019 16.61 38.78 -3.92
N LEU A 1020 16.97 39.35 -5.07
CA LEU A 1020 16.80 38.75 -6.40
C LEU A 1020 18.04 37.93 -6.79
N PRO A 1021 17.91 36.94 -7.69
CA PRO A 1021 16.73 36.60 -8.48
C PRO A 1021 15.72 35.70 -7.74
N ALA A 1022 14.47 35.69 -8.19
CA ALA A 1022 13.51 34.62 -7.91
C ALA A 1022 13.43 33.71 -9.15
N THR A 1023 13.72 32.42 -8.99
CA THR A 1023 13.89 31.43 -10.08
C THR A 1023 13.32 30.06 -9.74
N ASN A 1024 12.72 29.87 -8.56
CA ASN A 1024 12.22 28.57 -8.13
C ASN A 1024 10.69 28.58 -7.96
N ASP A 1025 10.12 29.66 -7.42
CA ASP A 1025 8.70 29.75 -7.10
C ASP A 1025 7.90 30.53 -8.17
N GLU A 1026 7.07 29.79 -8.92
CA GLU A 1026 6.22 30.33 -10.00
C GLU A 1026 5.11 31.27 -9.51
N GLU A 1027 4.71 31.20 -8.23
CA GLU A 1027 3.71 32.09 -7.65
C GLU A 1027 4.34 33.38 -7.10
N ALA A 1028 5.54 33.27 -6.52
CA ALA A 1028 6.27 34.40 -5.93
C ALA A 1028 6.93 35.28 -6.99
N ALA A 1029 7.58 34.68 -8.00
CA ALA A 1029 8.34 35.39 -9.03
C ALA A 1029 7.51 36.47 -9.76
N PRO A 1030 6.27 36.22 -10.23
CA PRO A 1030 5.44 37.22 -10.89
C PRO A 1030 5.26 38.51 -10.09
N TYR A 1031 5.09 38.42 -8.76
CA TYR A 1031 4.94 39.62 -7.91
C TYR A 1031 6.25 40.40 -7.78
N ALA A 1032 7.37 39.70 -7.58
CA ALA A 1032 8.68 40.33 -7.47
C ALA A 1032 9.06 41.07 -8.76
N TYR A 1033 8.90 40.43 -9.93
CA TYR A 1033 9.26 41.04 -11.21
C TYR A 1033 8.23 42.06 -11.69
N ALA A 1034 6.94 41.92 -11.37
CA ALA A 1034 5.95 42.97 -11.65
C ALA A 1034 6.27 44.27 -10.90
N PHE A 1035 6.73 44.16 -9.64
CA PHE A 1035 7.20 45.31 -8.87
C PHE A 1035 8.50 45.88 -9.44
N LEU A 1036 9.46 45.03 -9.85
CA LEU A 1036 10.67 45.48 -10.53
C LEU A 1036 10.34 46.27 -11.81
N ALA A 1037 9.41 45.78 -12.63
CA ALA A 1037 8.97 46.45 -13.85
C ALA A 1037 8.39 47.85 -13.56
N GLN A 1038 7.60 47.99 -12.49
CA GLN A 1038 7.12 49.30 -12.06
C GLN A 1038 8.27 50.22 -11.64
N LEU A 1039 9.23 49.74 -10.85
CA LEU A 1039 10.38 50.54 -10.43
C LEU A 1039 11.26 50.98 -11.62
N ILE A 1040 11.35 50.15 -12.66
CA ILE A 1040 11.98 50.51 -13.94
C ILE A 1040 11.19 51.63 -14.62
N ASP A 1041 9.86 51.52 -14.65
CA ASP A 1041 8.99 52.52 -15.24
C ASP A 1041 9.10 53.88 -14.53
N ASP A 1042 9.19 53.84 -13.20
CA ASP A 1042 9.34 55.00 -12.32
C ASP A 1042 10.77 55.56 -12.28
N GLN A 1043 11.73 54.92 -12.97
CA GLN A 1043 13.17 55.26 -12.96
C GLN A 1043 13.77 55.38 -11.55
N GLN A 1044 13.40 54.45 -10.67
CA GLN A 1044 13.85 54.49 -9.29
C GLN A 1044 15.39 54.45 -9.19
N PRO A 1045 16.05 55.35 -8.43
CA PRO A 1045 17.52 55.45 -8.42
C PRO A 1045 18.24 54.17 -8.03
N ALA A 1046 17.70 53.38 -7.10
CA ALA A 1046 18.28 52.10 -6.68
C ALA A 1046 18.35 51.10 -7.85
N VAL A 1047 17.26 50.97 -8.63
CA VAL A 1047 17.21 50.10 -9.82
C VAL A 1047 18.14 50.64 -10.91
N MET A 1048 18.12 51.94 -11.18
CA MET A 1048 18.96 52.54 -12.22
C MET A 1048 20.46 52.41 -11.91
N SER A 1049 20.84 52.50 -10.63
CA SER A 1049 22.23 52.31 -10.19
C SER A 1049 22.75 50.87 -10.38
N ARG A 1050 21.83 49.89 -10.48
CA ARG A 1050 22.12 48.46 -10.62
C ARG A 1050 21.43 47.83 -11.84
N ALA A 1051 21.20 48.63 -12.88
CA ALA A 1051 20.43 48.21 -14.04
C ALA A 1051 20.99 46.95 -14.74
N ALA A 1052 22.31 46.74 -14.70
CA ALA A 1052 22.96 45.54 -15.23
C ALA A 1052 22.59 44.28 -14.43
N ASP A 1053 22.56 44.34 -13.10
CA ASP A 1053 22.21 43.21 -12.24
C ASP A 1053 20.71 42.87 -12.40
N CYS A 1054 19.85 43.89 -12.38
CA CYS A 1054 18.41 43.71 -12.57
C CYS A 1054 18.08 43.07 -13.93
N PHE A 1055 18.82 43.39 -14.99
CA PHE A 1055 18.66 42.72 -16.28
C PHE A 1055 19.06 41.24 -16.22
N LYS A 1056 20.14 40.90 -15.50
CA LYS A 1056 20.55 39.49 -15.30
C LYS A 1056 19.49 38.70 -14.53
N PHE A 1057 18.91 39.27 -13.48
CA PHE A 1057 17.84 38.60 -12.74
C PHE A 1057 16.61 38.32 -13.61
N ILE A 1058 16.22 39.28 -14.46
CA ILE A 1058 15.15 39.07 -15.45
C ILE A 1058 15.51 37.92 -16.41
N ALA A 1059 16.75 37.87 -16.89
CA ALA A 1059 17.20 36.82 -17.79
C ALA A 1059 17.14 35.43 -17.13
N GLN A 1060 17.60 35.33 -15.87
CA GLN A 1060 17.59 34.08 -15.10
C GLN A 1060 16.17 33.58 -14.82
N ALA A 1061 15.23 34.47 -14.46
CA ALA A 1061 13.84 34.06 -14.22
C ALA A 1061 13.10 33.60 -15.49
N LEU A 1062 13.45 34.16 -16.65
CA LEU A 1062 12.90 33.73 -17.93
C LEU A 1062 13.50 32.40 -18.41
N GLU A 1063 14.78 32.14 -18.10
CA GLU A 1063 15.42 30.84 -18.34
C GLU A 1063 14.85 29.76 -17.43
N ALA A 1064 14.65 30.08 -16.15
CA ALA A 1064 14.03 29.16 -15.19
C ALA A 1064 12.51 28.98 -15.38
N GLU A 1065 11.93 29.58 -16.42
CA GLU A 1065 10.51 29.50 -16.79
C GLU A 1065 9.48 29.89 -15.70
N THR A 1066 9.93 30.46 -14.57
CA THR A 1066 9.08 31.03 -13.51
C THR A 1066 8.21 32.21 -13.94
N LEU A 1067 8.45 32.76 -15.13
CA LEU A 1067 7.66 33.83 -15.73
C LEU A 1067 7.13 33.37 -17.09
N GLN A 1068 5.81 33.23 -17.20
CA GLN A 1068 5.16 32.72 -18.41
C GLN A 1068 4.11 33.69 -18.99
N GLY A 1069 3.69 33.40 -20.23
CA GLY A 1069 2.57 34.07 -20.89
C GLY A 1069 2.69 35.60 -20.97
N GLN A 1070 1.61 36.30 -20.61
CA GLN A 1070 1.55 37.77 -20.65
C GLN A 1070 2.52 38.43 -19.65
N MET A 1071 2.81 37.77 -18.52
CA MET A 1071 3.75 38.31 -17.54
C MET A 1071 5.16 38.34 -18.12
N ALA A 1072 5.62 37.23 -18.72
CA ALA A 1072 6.90 37.16 -19.40
C ALA A 1072 7.08 38.30 -20.42
N GLN A 1073 6.06 38.52 -21.26
CA GLN A 1073 6.07 39.60 -22.27
C GLN A 1073 6.21 40.99 -21.63
N ARG A 1074 5.49 41.24 -20.54
CA ARG A 1074 5.58 42.51 -19.79
C ARG A 1074 6.98 42.71 -19.21
N ILE A 1075 7.57 41.68 -18.62
CA ILE A 1075 8.90 41.75 -18.01
C ILE A 1075 10.00 41.91 -19.08
N VAL A 1076 9.87 41.24 -20.23
CA VAL A 1076 10.76 41.44 -21.40
C VAL A 1076 10.70 42.89 -21.86
N ALA A 1077 9.51 43.48 -21.98
CA ALA A 1077 9.35 44.89 -22.36
C ALA A 1077 10.02 45.84 -21.33
N ALA A 1078 9.85 45.56 -20.03
CA ALA A 1078 10.52 46.32 -18.96
C ALA A 1078 12.05 46.18 -19.03
N GLY A 1079 12.58 44.98 -19.29
CA GLY A 1079 14.01 44.74 -19.48
C GLY A 1079 14.58 45.51 -20.68
N ARG A 1080 13.87 45.55 -21.82
CA ARG A 1080 14.27 46.38 -22.98
C ARG A 1080 14.32 47.87 -22.61
N LYS A 1081 13.32 48.34 -21.86
CA LYS A 1081 13.26 49.74 -21.39
C LYS A 1081 14.40 50.04 -20.41
N LEU A 1082 14.74 49.12 -19.52
CA LEU A 1082 15.85 49.25 -18.58
C LEU A 1082 17.20 49.41 -19.30
N ILE A 1083 17.48 48.54 -20.27
CA ILE A 1083 18.70 48.63 -21.09
C ILE A 1083 18.78 49.99 -21.80
N ALA A 1084 17.69 50.39 -22.45
CA ALA A 1084 17.64 51.64 -23.20
C ALA A 1084 17.81 52.88 -22.30
N THR A 1085 17.18 52.87 -21.13
CA THR A 1085 17.18 54.01 -20.19
C THR A 1085 18.51 54.15 -19.45
N ALA A 1086 19.13 53.02 -19.09
CA ALA A 1086 20.43 53.00 -18.40
C ALA A 1086 21.64 53.07 -19.35
N GLY A 1087 21.43 53.02 -20.67
CA GLY A 1087 22.50 53.09 -21.67
C GLY A 1087 23.43 51.87 -21.66
N LEU A 1088 22.89 50.68 -21.34
CA LEU A 1088 23.65 49.45 -21.25
C LEU A 1088 23.87 48.81 -22.62
N ASN A 1089 24.99 48.09 -22.78
CA ASN A 1089 25.25 47.28 -23.97
C ASN A 1089 24.71 45.86 -23.76
N ALA A 1090 23.63 45.52 -24.46
CA ALA A 1090 22.96 44.21 -24.35
C ALA A 1090 23.89 43.04 -24.70
N ASP A 1091 24.72 43.15 -25.75
CA ASP A 1091 25.63 42.09 -26.17
C ASP A 1091 26.71 41.81 -25.11
N GLN A 1092 27.19 42.84 -24.41
CA GLN A 1092 28.15 42.68 -23.33
C GLN A 1092 27.53 42.01 -22.09
N LEU A 1093 26.27 42.31 -21.77
CA LEU A 1093 25.55 41.66 -20.67
C LEU A 1093 25.29 40.18 -20.98
N LEU A 1094 24.88 39.87 -22.22
CA LEU A 1094 24.63 38.52 -22.71
C LEU A 1094 25.88 37.63 -22.64
N ASN A 1095 27.05 38.16 -23.05
CA ASN A 1095 28.30 37.39 -23.00
C ASN A 1095 28.73 36.96 -21.58
N GLY A 1096 28.15 37.58 -20.54
CA GLY A 1096 28.40 37.23 -19.14
C GLY A 1096 27.43 36.20 -18.56
N LEU A 1097 26.50 35.66 -19.37
CA LEU A 1097 25.50 34.68 -18.95
C LEU A 1097 25.81 33.27 -19.51
N PRO A 1098 25.29 32.19 -18.90
CA PRO A 1098 25.36 30.84 -19.46
C PRO A 1098 24.81 30.74 -20.90
N PRO A 1099 25.28 29.77 -21.71
CA PRO A 1099 24.83 29.61 -23.10
C PRO A 1099 23.31 29.43 -23.25
N GLU A 1100 22.68 28.72 -22.33
CA GLU A 1100 21.23 28.47 -22.30
C GLU A 1100 20.47 29.77 -22.05
N THR A 1101 20.81 30.51 -21.00
CA THR A 1101 20.27 31.86 -20.74
C THR A 1101 20.43 32.79 -21.95
N GLN A 1102 21.59 32.76 -22.63
CA GLN A 1102 21.82 33.58 -23.82
C GLN A 1102 20.84 33.24 -24.94
N GLN A 1103 20.58 31.95 -25.15
CA GLN A 1103 19.62 31.48 -26.16
C GLN A 1103 18.19 31.93 -25.81
N THR A 1104 17.78 31.78 -24.55
CA THR A 1104 16.46 32.22 -24.07
C THR A 1104 16.29 33.73 -24.23
N VAL A 1105 17.27 34.52 -23.80
CA VAL A 1105 17.20 35.99 -23.92
C VAL A 1105 17.18 36.41 -25.39
N ARG A 1106 18.01 35.84 -26.27
CA ARG A 1106 17.95 36.15 -27.72
C ARG A 1106 16.59 35.84 -28.33
N THR A 1107 16.00 34.72 -27.92
CA THR A 1107 14.69 34.29 -28.44
C THR A 1107 13.57 35.23 -28.00
N LEU A 1108 13.56 35.65 -26.73
CA LEU A 1108 12.49 36.49 -26.17
C LEU A 1108 12.69 38.00 -26.43
N PHE A 1109 13.92 38.49 -26.41
CA PHE A 1109 14.23 39.91 -26.55
C PHE A 1109 14.40 40.37 -28.00
N GLY A 1110 14.67 39.47 -28.94
CA GLY A 1110 14.85 39.78 -30.36
C GLY A 1110 16.22 40.39 -30.64
#